data_AF-A0A955AEB7-F1
#
_entry.id   AF-A0A955AEB7-F1
#
_cell.length_a   1.000
_cell.length_b   1.000
_cell.length_c   1.000
_cell.angle_alpha   90.00
_cell.angle_beta   90.00
_cell.angle_gamma   90.00
#
_symmetry.space_group_name_H-M   'P 1'
#
loop_
_entity.id
_entity.type
_entity.pdbx_description
1 polymer ?
#
loop_
_entity_poly.entity_id
_entity_poly.type
_entity_poly.pdbx_seq_one_letter_code
_entity_poly.pdbx_strand_id
1 'polypeptide(L)'
;VSIDDMEGAEWNTEAVGPTKRVRATQLIQRLKNRFAPGGLLHFGQGKWYPGESLPRWSLNCIWRKDGQSVWSDSTLFASPDVSNGQGFVEAKMFALELAERLYVSTQHVIPAFEDAWYYMWRERRLPANVDVRDSRLEDAEERARIARVFEQGLSSPVGCLLPLRRSGWGSERHWESGPWVVRSDELYLVPGDSPMGFRLPLQSLVWETTGTAPLMFRMDPTIRRDALPSYDDMLQRQLQSRTGMAGIPRTRWAQVLQYSGMPTDRSARMQTLETARAGGNGRWTAMDKPSGNGHYPEGVLPIEDEDDASGVFTVPVGQNPSIVRTALCVEPRGGVLHVFMPPVELLEDYLDLVVAIEATAANQSQRVVIEGYLPPEDSRIQHIKVTPDPGVIEVNVHPAANWDELVQITTGVYEDAHYSRLGTEKFHRDGRHTGTGGGNHVVLGGATPGDSPWLRRPDLLKSFVAYWHNHPSLSYLFSSTFIGPTSQAPRVDEGRRDAVYELKIALEQIPDEGKAPPWLVDRVFRHLLVDGTGNTHRAEFCIDKLFSPDSSSRRLGLLELRGFEMPPHHRMSMAQMLLIRALVVAFWERPYDQPLMEWGTSLHDRYLLPYPVWADFGQVIDDLIDRGIAIEQRWFEPHFEFRFPFIGAVEQRDMRLELRTAIEPWYVLGEEPGGGGTVRYVDSSIERLQVRFDGLTSPRYQVTCNG
;
A
#
# COMPACT_ATOMS: atom_id res chain seq x y z
N VAL A 1 12.43 -8.71 -6.14
CA VAL A 1 13.72 -7.96 -6.20
C VAL A 1 14.14 -7.83 -7.64
N SER A 2 14.90 -6.80 -8.05
CA SER A 2 15.37 -6.68 -9.44
C SER A 2 16.23 -7.88 -9.83
N ILE A 3 15.99 -8.44 -11.03
CA ILE A 3 16.88 -9.47 -11.60
C ILE A 3 18.11 -8.86 -12.27
N ASP A 4 18.06 -7.55 -12.57
CA ASP A 4 19.15 -6.84 -13.25
C ASP A 4 20.22 -6.35 -12.27
N ASP A 5 19.84 -6.17 -11.00
CA ASP A 5 20.71 -5.70 -9.92
C ASP A 5 20.18 -6.22 -8.58
N MET A 6 20.66 -7.40 -8.15
CA MET A 6 20.27 -7.99 -6.87
C MET A 6 21.08 -7.42 -5.68
N GLU A 7 22.22 -6.77 -5.95
CA GLU A 7 23.15 -6.27 -4.92
C GLU A 7 22.93 -4.80 -4.57
N GLY A 8 22.21 -4.05 -5.40
CA GLY A 8 21.88 -2.65 -5.16
C GLY A 8 21.23 -2.39 -3.80
N ALA A 9 21.51 -1.22 -3.22
CA ALA A 9 21.04 -0.84 -1.89
C ALA A 9 19.50 -0.89 -1.78
N GLU A 10 18.78 -0.45 -2.82
CA GLU A 10 17.31 -0.52 -2.91
C GLU A 10 16.76 -1.96 -2.81
N TRP A 11 17.59 -2.98 -3.06
CA TRP A 11 17.23 -4.38 -3.03
C TRP A 11 17.81 -5.13 -1.84
N ASN A 12 18.54 -4.47 -0.93
CA ASN A 12 19.10 -5.11 0.26
C ASN A 12 18.76 -4.39 1.56
N THR A 13 18.73 -3.06 1.56
CA THR A 13 18.59 -2.25 2.78
C THR A 13 17.54 -1.16 2.63
N GLU A 14 17.52 -0.45 1.50
CA GLU A 14 16.67 0.72 1.34
C GLU A 14 15.23 0.33 0.97
N ALA A 15 14.28 1.10 1.49
CA ALA A 15 12.88 0.91 1.21
C ALA A 15 12.51 1.43 -0.18
N VAL A 16 12.97 2.63 -0.53
CA VAL A 16 12.75 3.25 -1.84
C VAL A 16 14.04 3.26 -2.64
N GLY A 17 13.94 3.47 -3.94
CA GLY A 17 15.11 3.56 -4.81
C GLY A 17 14.72 4.01 -6.22
N PRO A 18 15.70 4.40 -7.03
CA PRO A 18 15.47 5.00 -8.34
C PRO A 18 14.77 4.05 -9.32
N THR A 19 15.02 2.74 -9.24
CA THR A 19 14.44 1.78 -10.19
C THR A 19 13.22 1.07 -9.61
N LYS A 20 13.12 0.96 -8.28
CA LYS A 20 12.02 0.23 -7.61
C LYS A 20 10.63 0.74 -8.01
N ARG A 21 10.42 2.05 -8.08
CA ARG A 21 9.13 2.64 -8.48
C ARG A 21 8.77 2.35 -9.93
N VAL A 22 9.75 2.41 -10.84
CA VAL A 22 9.56 2.12 -12.27
C VAL A 22 9.16 0.66 -12.45
N ARG A 23 9.90 -0.25 -11.82
CA ARG A 23 9.62 -1.70 -11.84
C ARG A 23 8.26 -2.03 -11.24
N ALA A 24 7.90 -1.40 -10.12
CA ALA A 24 6.59 -1.55 -9.49
C ALA A 24 5.45 -1.03 -10.38
N THR A 25 5.66 0.07 -11.09
CA THR A 25 4.67 0.64 -12.03
C THR A 25 4.45 -0.28 -13.23
N GLN A 26 5.53 -0.85 -13.78
CA GLN A 26 5.43 -1.87 -14.83
C GLN A 26 4.67 -3.11 -14.35
N LEU A 27 4.96 -3.57 -13.12
CA LEU A 27 4.30 -4.72 -12.52
C LEU A 27 2.81 -4.49 -12.32
N ILE A 28 2.39 -3.39 -11.65
CA ILE A 28 0.97 -3.14 -11.38
C ILE A 28 0.16 -2.98 -12.68
N GLN A 29 0.75 -2.42 -13.74
CA GLN A 29 0.09 -2.32 -15.05
C GLN A 29 -0.14 -3.70 -15.69
N ARG A 30 0.84 -4.61 -15.62
CA ARG A 30 0.67 -5.99 -16.09
C ARG A 30 -0.38 -6.74 -15.28
N LEU A 31 -0.30 -6.65 -13.95
CA LEU A 31 -1.26 -7.28 -13.04
C LEU A 31 -2.68 -6.75 -13.27
N LYS A 32 -2.85 -5.44 -13.49
CA LYS A 32 -4.14 -4.86 -13.88
C LYS A 32 -4.63 -5.50 -15.17
N ASN A 33 -3.82 -5.57 -16.22
CA ASN A 33 -4.25 -6.10 -17.50
C ASN A 33 -4.64 -7.58 -17.42
N ARG A 34 -3.96 -8.35 -16.55
CA ARG A 34 -4.23 -9.77 -16.33
C ARG A 34 -5.50 -10.01 -15.51
N PHE A 35 -5.65 -9.33 -14.37
CA PHE A 35 -6.68 -9.64 -13.37
C PHE A 35 -7.84 -8.64 -13.31
N ALA A 36 -7.62 -7.41 -13.76
CA ALA A 36 -8.56 -6.30 -13.59
C ALA A 36 -8.59 -5.34 -14.81
N PRO A 37 -9.00 -5.81 -16.01
CA PRO A 37 -9.01 -4.96 -17.21
C PRO A 37 -9.76 -3.62 -17.03
N GLY A 38 -10.91 -3.63 -16.36
CA GLY A 38 -11.72 -2.46 -15.99
C GLY A 38 -11.41 -1.86 -14.61
N GLY A 39 -10.24 -2.18 -14.04
CA GLY A 39 -9.82 -1.69 -12.73
C GLY A 39 -9.27 -0.28 -12.75
N LEU A 40 -9.42 0.44 -11.64
CA LEU A 40 -8.85 1.75 -11.39
C LEU A 40 -7.42 1.63 -10.86
N LEU A 41 -6.46 2.34 -11.46
CA LEU A 41 -5.13 2.54 -10.88
C LEU A 41 -5.16 3.75 -9.94
N HIS A 42 -4.67 3.55 -8.72
CA HIS A 42 -4.60 4.58 -7.69
C HIS A 42 -3.19 4.68 -7.10
N PHE A 43 -2.60 5.86 -7.16
CA PHE A 43 -1.26 6.18 -6.69
C PHE A 43 -1.35 6.84 -5.30
N GLY A 44 -1.13 6.06 -4.25
CA GLY A 44 -1.27 6.52 -2.86
C GLY A 44 0.06 6.65 -2.13
N GLN A 45 -0.06 7.06 -0.87
CA GLN A 45 1.02 6.99 0.13
C GLN A 45 0.89 5.69 0.92
N GLY A 46 2.02 5.04 1.17
CA GLY A 46 2.20 3.82 1.93
C GLY A 46 2.57 4.11 3.38
N LYS A 47 3.29 3.17 4.02
CA LYS A 47 3.76 3.33 5.40
C LYS A 47 4.77 4.48 5.49
N TRP A 48 4.75 5.19 6.62
CA TRP A 48 5.70 6.23 6.97
C TRP A 48 6.41 5.84 8.26
N TYR A 49 7.72 5.65 8.22
CA TYR A 49 8.50 5.27 9.38
C TYR A 49 9.23 6.48 10.00
N PRO A 50 9.44 6.49 11.33
CA PRO A 50 10.21 7.54 11.98
C PRO A 50 11.60 7.70 11.34
N GLY A 51 11.97 8.94 11.01
CA GLY A 51 13.24 9.27 10.36
C GLY A 51 13.19 9.35 8.83
N GLU A 52 12.11 8.91 8.18
CA GLU A 52 11.90 9.14 6.73
C GLU A 52 11.28 10.51 6.48
N SER A 53 11.81 11.28 5.51
CA SER A 53 11.28 12.61 5.16
C SER A 53 9.85 12.57 4.60
N LEU A 54 9.53 11.51 3.85
CA LEU A 54 8.25 11.34 3.16
C LEU A 54 7.71 9.92 3.35
N PRO A 55 6.37 9.77 3.36
CA PRO A 55 5.76 8.44 3.29
C PRO A 55 6.17 7.75 1.99
N ARG A 56 6.35 6.43 2.07
CA ARG A 56 6.66 5.61 0.91
C ARG A 56 5.52 5.65 -0.11
N TRP A 57 5.77 5.35 -1.39
CA TRP A 57 4.69 5.27 -2.38
C TRP A 57 3.89 3.96 -2.25
N SER A 58 2.64 3.95 -2.72
CA SER A 58 1.80 2.74 -2.79
C SER A 58 1.00 2.73 -4.08
N LEU A 59 1.16 1.67 -4.88
CA LEU A 59 0.42 1.51 -6.12
C LEU A 59 -0.73 0.52 -5.89
N ASN A 60 -1.95 0.92 -6.23
CA ASN A 60 -3.13 0.11 -6.00
C ASN A 60 -3.90 -0.07 -7.31
N CYS A 61 -4.43 -1.26 -7.54
CA CYS A 61 -5.40 -1.54 -8.60
C CYS A 61 -6.68 -2.05 -7.95
N ILE A 62 -7.82 -1.41 -8.26
CA ILE A 62 -9.11 -1.67 -7.60
C ILE A 62 -10.15 -2.02 -8.66
N TRP A 63 -10.90 -3.11 -8.48
CA TRP A 63 -11.97 -3.51 -9.39
C TRP A 63 -13.16 -4.12 -8.66
N ARG A 64 -14.30 -4.22 -9.34
CA ARG A 64 -15.53 -4.78 -8.78
C ARG A 64 -15.61 -6.28 -9.02
N LYS A 65 -16.13 -7.01 -8.02
CA LYS A 65 -16.36 -8.47 -8.12
C LYS A 65 -17.49 -8.84 -9.08
N ASP A 66 -18.39 -7.91 -9.37
CA ASP A 66 -19.51 -8.10 -10.30
C ASP A 66 -19.11 -7.99 -11.79
N GLY A 67 -17.82 -7.76 -12.07
CA GLY A 67 -17.29 -7.64 -13.43
C GLY A 67 -17.57 -6.29 -14.11
N GLN A 68 -18.29 -5.37 -13.47
CA GLN A 68 -18.47 -4.01 -13.97
C GLN A 68 -17.16 -3.21 -13.86
N SER A 69 -16.95 -2.28 -14.80
CA SER A 69 -15.80 -1.38 -14.77
C SER A 69 -15.87 -0.44 -13.55
N VAL A 70 -14.72 -0.21 -12.93
CA VAL A 70 -14.48 0.97 -12.09
C VAL A 70 -13.96 2.11 -12.95
N TRP A 71 -13.12 1.78 -13.93
CA TRP A 71 -12.59 2.69 -14.94
C TRP A 71 -12.58 1.97 -16.29
N SER A 72 -13.29 2.52 -17.28
CA SER A 72 -13.50 1.89 -18.58
C SER A 72 -12.36 2.15 -19.58
N ASP A 73 -11.87 3.38 -19.69
CA ASP A 73 -10.91 3.80 -20.72
C ASP A 73 -9.49 3.88 -20.17
N SER A 74 -8.75 2.79 -20.32
CA SER A 74 -7.34 2.72 -19.89
C SER A 74 -6.41 3.74 -20.54
N THR A 75 -6.78 4.36 -21.66
CA THR A 75 -5.94 5.34 -22.36
C THR A 75 -5.90 6.71 -21.66
N LEU A 76 -6.82 6.92 -20.71
CA LEU A 76 -6.92 8.12 -19.89
C LEU A 76 -6.01 8.09 -18.65
N PHE A 77 -5.36 6.97 -18.35
CA PHE A 77 -4.34 6.94 -17.30
C PHE A 77 -3.07 7.67 -17.75
N ALA A 78 -2.60 8.62 -16.94
CA ALA A 78 -1.28 9.19 -17.12
C ALA A 78 -0.22 8.38 -16.34
N SER A 79 0.99 8.34 -16.88
CA SER A 79 2.16 7.92 -16.10
C SER A 79 2.71 9.15 -15.37
N PRO A 80 2.96 9.09 -14.04
CA PRO A 80 3.54 10.20 -13.30
C PRO A 80 4.91 10.66 -13.84
N ASP A 81 5.63 9.77 -14.53
CA ASP A 81 6.99 10.02 -15.01
C ASP A 81 7.04 10.59 -16.45
N VAL A 82 5.88 10.72 -17.12
CA VAL A 82 5.80 11.19 -18.52
C VAL A 82 4.96 12.45 -18.60
N SER A 83 5.62 13.58 -18.87
CA SER A 83 4.97 14.88 -19.00
C SER A 83 4.00 14.92 -20.19
N ASN A 84 2.76 15.36 -19.94
CA ASN A 84 1.76 15.63 -20.97
C ASN A 84 1.61 17.14 -21.27
N GLY A 85 2.46 17.99 -20.67
CA GLY A 85 2.40 19.44 -20.83
C GLY A 85 1.19 20.12 -20.17
N GLN A 86 0.54 19.47 -19.20
CA GLN A 86 -0.63 20.00 -18.49
C GLN A 86 -0.20 20.95 -17.36
N GLY A 87 -0.74 22.18 -17.33
CA GLY A 87 -0.47 23.19 -16.31
C GLY A 87 -1.70 23.55 -15.48
N PHE A 88 -1.62 24.67 -14.76
CA PHE A 88 -2.68 25.14 -13.87
C PHE A 88 -3.99 25.46 -14.61
N VAL A 89 -3.91 25.98 -15.83
CA VAL A 89 -5.10 26.31 -16.63
C VAL A 89 -5.90 25.03 -16.91
N GLU A 90 -5.22 23.96 -17.33
CA GLU A 90 -5.84 22.65 -17.57
C GLU A 90 -6.47 22.09 -16.29
N ALA A 91 -5.77 22.19 -15.15
CA ALA A 91 -6.28 21.74 -13.85
C ALA A 91 -7.56 22.49 -13.44
N LYS A 92 -7.57 23.83 -13.58
CA LYS A 92 -8.74 24.66 -13.26
C LYS A 92 -9.92 24.34 -14.18
N MET A 93 -9.67 24.16 -15.48
CA MET A 93 -10.71 23.77 -16.44
C MET A 93 -11.28 22.38 -16.13
N PHE A 94 -10.44 21.44 -15.73
CA PHE A 94 -10.87 20.11 -15.29
C PHE A 94 -11.78 20.20 -14.05
N ALA A 95 -11.37 20.95 -13.03
CA ALA A 95 -12.14 21.10 -11.80
C ALA A 95 -13.49 21.82 -12.00
N LEU A 96 -13.54 22.85 -12.87
CA LEU A 96 -14.79 23.55 -13.20
C LEU A 96 -15.79 22.62 -13.89
N GLU A 97 -15.34 21.83 -14.88
CA GLU A 97 -16.22 20.89 -15.56
C GLU A 97 -16.67 19.76 -14.63
N LEU A 98 -15.79 19.28 -13.76
CA LEU A 98 -16.14 18.29 -12.75
C LEU A 98 -17.19 18.84 -11.77
N ALA A 99 -17.08 20.10 -11.33
CA ALA A 99 -18.08 20.74 -10.48
C ALA A 99 -19.46 20.81 -11.14
N GLU A 100 -19.52 21.16 -12.44
CA GLU A 100 -20.77 21.17 -13.20
C GLU A 100 -21.40 19.76 -13.28
N ARG A 101 -20.59 18.73 -13.53
CA ARG A 101 -21.07 17.33 -13.62
C ARG A 101 -21.62 16.80 -12.30
N LEU A 102 -21.00 17.20 -11.19
CA LEU A 102 -21.44 16.86 -9.85
C LEU A 102 -22.63 17.71 -9.38
N TYR A 103 -23.14 18.65 -10.20
CA TYR A 103 -24.20 19.60 -9.87
C TYR A 103 -23.88 20.50 -8.66
N VAL A 104 -22.61 20.86 -8.49
CA VAL A 104 -22.17 21.78 -7.44
C VAL A 104 -21.71 23.12 -8.03
N SER A 105 -21.75 24.18 -7.23
CA SER A 105 -21.39 25.52 -7.71
C SER A 105 -19.93 25.60 -8.14
N THR A 106 -19.69 26.05 -9.37
CA THR A 106 -18.33 26.31 -9.88
C THR A 106 -17.60 27.43 -9.13
N GLN A 107 -18.33 28.25 -8.36
CA GLN A 107 -17.75 29.31 -7.53
C GLN A 107 -16.96 28.75 -6.34
N HIS A 108 -17.19 27.47 -5.97
CA HIS A 108 -16.45 26.81 -4.90
C HIS A 108 -15.14 26.17 -5.38
N VAL A 109 -14.77 26.33 -6.65
CA VAL A 109 -13.44 25.92 -7.14
C VAL A 109 -12.42 26.99 -6.74
N ILE A 110 -11.56 26.66 -5.77
CA ILE A 110 -10.66 27.61 -5.13
C ILE A 110 -9.21 27.30 -5.55
N PRO A 111 -8.45 28.27 -6.08
CA PRO A 111 -7.01 28.10 -6.32
C PRO A 111 -6.24 28.04 -5.01
N ALA A 112 -5.22 27.19 -4.96
CA ALA A 112 -4.34 27.03 -3.80
C ALA A 112 -2.89 27.40 -4.17
N PHE A 113 -2.17 27.99 -3.22
CA PHE A 113 -0.82 28.53 -3.39
C PHE A 113 0.14 27.94 -2.36
N GLU A 114 1.44 27.92 -2.65
CA GLU A 114 2.46 27.67 -1.63
C GLU A 114 2.58 28.87 -0.69
N ASP A 115 2.85 28.64 0.61
CA ASP A 115 3.10 29.72 1.57
C ASP A 115 4.50 30.33 1.34
N ALA A 116 4.55 31.34 0.47
CA ALA A 116 5.76 32.06 0.13
C ALA A 116 6.48 32.66 1.35
N TRP A 117 5.72 33.17 2.31
CA TRP A 117 6.27 33.84 3.48
C TRP A 117 6.94 32.87 4.44
N TYR A 118 6.37 31.66 4.59
CA TYR A 118 6.99 30.57 5.34
C TYR A 118 8.38 30.22 4.78
N TYR A 119 8.50 30.07 3.46
CA TYR A 119 9.77 29.71 2.83
C TYR A 119 10.81 30.85 2.93
N MET A 120 10.40 32.11 2.76
CA MET A 120 11.27 33.28 2.94
C MET A 120 11.72 33.48 4.39
N TRP A 121 10.83 33.25 5.36
CA TRP A 121 11.17 33.31 6.79
C TRP A 121 12.16 32.21 7.18
N ARG A 122 11.98 30.99 6.63
CA ARG A 122 12.89 29.87 6.85
C ARG A 122 14.27 30.11 6.25
N GLU A 123 14.33 30.65 5.03
CA GLU A 123 15.57 31.11 4.39
C GLU A 123 16.35 32.10 5.28
N ARG A 124 15.68 33.09 5.89
CA ARG A 124 16.33 34.07 6.79
C ARG A 124 16.89 33.48 8.08
N ARG A 125 16.44 32.29 8.48
CA ARG A 125 16.94 31.58 9.67
C ARG A 125 18.09 30.63 9.33
N LEU A 126 18.45 30.50 8.06
CA LEU A 126 19.69 29.84 7.66
C LEU A 126 20.89 30.64 8.21
N PRO A 127 21.97 29.98 8.65
CA PRO A 127 23.18 30.66 9.09
C PRO A 127 23.70 31.64 8.04
N ALA A 128 24.21 32.81 8.46
CA ALA A 128 24.63 33.90 7.57
C ALA A 128 25.73 33.54 6.55
N ASN A 129 26.35 32.37 6.70
CA ASN A 129 27.36 31.79 5.82
C ASN A 129 26.82 30.70 4.87
N VAL A 130 25.50 30.55 4.77
CA VAL A 130 24.82 29.61 3.87
C VAL A 130 23.96 30.43 2.90
N ASP A 131 24.38 30.50 1.64
CA ASP A 131 23.54 31.00 0.55
C ASP A 131 22.59 29.86 0.13
N VAL A 132 21.32 30.17 -0.20
CA VAL A 132 20.29 29.20 -0.63
C VAL A 132 20.74 28.39 -1.86
N ARG A 133 21.65 28.96 -2.65
CA ARG A 133 22.25 28.31 -3.82
C ARG A 133 23.55 27.57 -3.50
N ASP A 134 24.10 27.70 -2.29
CA ASP A 134 25.36 27.10 -1.90
C ASP A 134 25.20 25.66 -1.36
N SER A 135 26.22 24.88 -1.62
CA SER A 135 26.36 23.42 -1.56
C SER A 135 26.30 22.81 -0.14
N ARG A 136 26.00 23.61 0.91
CA ARG A 136 26.18 23.23 2.33
C ARG A 136 24.88 23.10 3.12
N LEU A 137 23.71 23.14 2.47
CA LEU A 137 22.49 22.68 3.11
C LEU A 137 22.64 21.18 3.39
N GLU A 138 22.54 20.78 4.67
CA GLU A 138 22.71 19.38 5.09
C GLU A 138 21.67 18.45 4.47
N ASP A 139 20.50 18.98 4.09
CA ASP A 139 19.41 18.24 3.45
C ASP A 139 19.25 18.59 1.95
N ALA A 140 19.59 17.63 1.09
CA ALA A 140 19.50 17.77 -0.36
C ALA A 140 18.04 17.87 -0.87
N GLU A 141 17.08 17.27 -0.17
CA GLU A 141 15.65 17.28 -0.55
C GLU A 141 15.03 18.65 -0.28
N GLU A 142 15.34 19.23 0.87
CA GLU A 142 14.87 20.56 1.24
C GLU A 142 15.35 21.63 0.24
N ARG A 143 16.60 21.55 -0.20
CA ARG A 143 17.16 22.43 -1.23
C ARG A 143 16.39 22.31 -2.56
N ALA A 144 16.08 21.08 -2.99
CA ALA A 144 15.32 20.85 -4.21
C ALA A 144 13.88 21.40 -4.10
N ARG A 145 13.28 21.32 -2.91
CA ARG A 145 11.95 21.90 -2.63
C ARG A 145 11.97 23.42 -2.74
N ILE A 146 12.89 24.08 -2.05
CA ILE A 146 13.01 25.54 -2.06
C ILE A 146 13.26 26.03 -3.49
N ALA A 147 14.20 25.41 -4.21
CA ALA A 147 14.47 25.74 -5.60
C ALA A 147 13.23 25.63 -6.49
N ARG A 148 12.44 24.55 -6.35
CA ARG A 148 11.20 24.35 -7.13
C ARG A 148 10.16 25.44 -6.86
N VAL A 149 9.94 25.79 -5.59
CA VAL A 149 8.98 26.83 -5.20
C VAL A 149 9.38 28.20 -5.79
N PHE A 150 10.68 28.53 -5.77
CA PHE A 150 11.19 29.77 -6.37
C PHE A 150 11.14 29.76 -7.91
N GLU A 151 11.41 28.63 -8.57
CA GLU A 151 11.29 28.48 -10.03
C GLU A 151 9.85 28.58 -10.53
N GLN A 152 8.90 28.03 -9.78
CA GLN A 152 7.47 28.05 -10.10
C GLN A 152 6.83 29.42 -9.88
N GLY A 153 7.48 30.30 -9.11
CA GLY A 153 7.02 31.65 -8.80
C GLY A 153 6.03 31.67 -7.63
N LEU A 154 6.33 32.44 -6.59
CA LEU A 154 5.61 32.49 -5.31
C LEU A 154 4.14 32.95 -5.42
N SER A 155 3.76 33.57 -6.52
CA SER A 155 2.40 34.06 -6.80
C SER A 155 1.63 33.18 -7.79
N SER A 156 2.20 32.06 -8.25
CA SER A 156 1.52 31.15 -9.16
C SER A 156 0.72 30.10 -8.37
N PRO A 157 -0.53 29.82 -8.79
CA PRO A 157 -1.32 28.79 -8.13
C PRO A 157 -0.77 27.39 -8.46
N VAL A 158 -0.66 26.56 -7.43
CA VAL A 158 -0.15 25.19 -7.51
C VAL A 158 -1.18 24.26 -8.13
N GLY A 159 -2.45 24.48 -7.79
CA GLY A 159 -3.58 23.64 -8.19
C GLY A 159 -4.88 24.25 -7.68
N CYS A 160 -5.98 23.51 -7.83
CA CYS A 160 -7.28 23.96 -7.35
C CYS A 160 -7.94 22.87 -6.51
N LEU A 161 -8.81 23.28 -5.60
CA LEU A 161 -9.62 22.39 -4.79
C LEU A 161 -11.11 22.70 -4.95
N LEU A 162 -11.91 21.68 -4.78
CA LEU A 162 -13.36 21.72 -4.75
C LEU A 162 -13.81 21.11 -3.42
N PRO A 163 -14.27 21.92 -2.44
CA PRO A 163 -14.87 21.40 -1.23
C PRO A 163 -16.04 20.51 -1.61
N LEU A 164 -16.03 19.25 -1.17
CA LEU A 164 -16.97 18.25 -1.66
C LEU A 164 -17.28 17.24 -0.57
N ARG A 165 -18.57 17.07 -0.28
CA ARG A 165 -19.11 15.97 0.54
C ARG A 165 -20.33 15.37 -0.13
N ARG A 166 -20.69 14.15 0.30
CA ARG A 166 -22.00 13.59 0.01
C ARG A 166 -22.99 14.01 1.09
N SER A 167 -24.19 14.41 0.69
CA SER A 167 -25.27 14.83 1.58
C SER A 167 -26.57 14.07 1.28
N GLY A 168 -27.48 14.00 2.25
CA GLY A 168 -28.75 13.27 2.16
C GLY A 168 -28.69 11.78 2.54
N TRP A 169 -29.83 11.10 2.45
CA TRP A 169 -30.01 9.68 2.81
C TRP A 169 -30.74 8.91 1.71
N GLY A 170 -30.47 7.60 1.59
CA GLY A 170 -31.15 6.73 0.63
C GLY A 170 -31.04 7.20 -0.82
N SER A 171 -32.18 7.34 -1.51
CA SER A 171 -32.26 7.78 -2.91
C SER A 171 -32.08 9.29 -3.12
N GLU A 172 -32.10 10.10 -2.06
CA GLU A 172 -31.95 11.57 -2.14
C GLU A 172 -30.49 12.04 -1.97
N ARG A 173 -29.54 11.10 -2.03
CA ARG A 173 -28.11 11.40 -1.86
C ARG A 173 -27.58 12.18 -3.05
N HIS A 174 -26.97 13.33 -2.76
CA HIS A 174 -26.42 14.24 -3.76
C HIS A 174 -25.06 14.80 -3.31
N TRP A 175 -24.30 15.33 -4.26
CA TRP A 175 -23.05 16.04 -3.96
C TRP A 175 -23.35 17.44 -3.44
N GLU A 176 -22.65 17.81 -2.38
CA GLU A 176 -22.76 19.13 -1.77
C GLU A 176 -21.37 19.76 -1.69
N SER A 177 -21.30 21.03 -2.02
CA SER A 177 -20.09 21.85 -1.96
C SER A 177 -20.40 23.14 -1.20
N GLY A 178 -19.40 23.72 -0.54
CA GLY A 178 -19.55 24.97 0.20
C GLY A 178 -18.32 25.85 0.09
N PRO A 179 -18.45 27.16 0.38
CA PRO A 179 -17.33 28.07 0.36
C PRO A 179 -16.34 27.75 1.50
N TRP A 180 -15.04 27.79 1.21
CA TRP A 180 -14.01 27.84 2.23
C TRP A 180 -13.68 29.29 2.53
N VAL A 181 -14.04 29.73 3.73
CA VAL A 181 -13.70 31.05 4.23
C VAL A 181 -12.43 30.93 5.07
N VAL A 182 -11.34 31.51 4.56
CA VAL A 182 -10.06 31.64 5.26
C VAL A 182 -9.78 33.10 5.58
N ARG A 183 -8.84 33.37 6.49
CA ARG A 183 -8.51 34.74 6.91
C ARG A 183 -7.76 35.55 5.86
N SER A 184 -6.99 34.87 5.01
CA SER A 184 -6.24 35.48 3.91
C SER A 184 -7.12 35.61 2.66
N ASP A 185 -6.78 36.55 1.77
CA ASP A 185 -7.46 36.68 0.47
C ASP A 185 -7.22 35.46 -0.44
N GLU A 186 -6.12 34.75 -0.21
CA GLU A 186 -5.73 33.53 -0.94
C GLU A 186 -5.62 32.32 -0.01
N LEU A 187 -5.76 31.11 -0.56
CA LEU A 187 -5.60 29.87 0.20
C LEU A 187 -4.17 29.34 0.10
N TYR A 188 -3.44 29.37 1.21
CA TYR A 188 -2.09 28.81 1.30
C TYR A 188 -2.10 27.37 1.82
N LEU A 189 -1.36 26.49 1.15
CA LEU A 189 -1.16 25.10 1.56
C LEU A 189 -0.19 25.02 2.76
N VAL A 190 -0.36 23.98 3.57
CA VAL A 190 0.64 23.60 4.56
C VAL A 190 1.94 23.23 3.82
N PRO A 191 3.11 23.77 4.21
CA PRO A 191 4.38 23.47 3.55
C PRO A 191 4.73 21.97 3.58
N GLY A 192 5.17 21.40 2.44
CA GLY A 192 5.64 20.02 2.34
C GLY A 192 5.58 19.45 0.92
N ASP A 193 6.09 18.23 0.71
CA ASP A 193 6.12 17.59 -0.62
C ASP A 193 4.98 16.58 -0.87
N SER A 194 4.08 16.40 0.10
CA SER A 194 2.89 15.57 -0.11
C SER A 194 1.94 16.22 -1.13
N PRO A 195 1.09 15.42 -1.81
CA PRO A 195 -0.01 15.94 -2.62
C PRO A 195 -0.80 17.07 -1.96
N MET A 196 -1.25 18.06 -2.72
CA MET A 196 -1.94 19.23 -2.15
C MET A 196 -3.14 18.88 -1.26
N GLY A 197 -3.84 17.78 -1.56
CA GLY A 197 -4.98 17.30 -0.75
C GLY A 197 -4.63 16.88 0.69
N PHE A 198 -3.38 16.46 0.96
CA PHE A 198 -2.90 16.20 2.32
C PHE A 198 -2.37 17.46 3.01
N ARG A 199 -2.20 18.57 2.26
CA ARG A 199 -1.64 19.84 2.73
C ARG A 199 -2.70 20.93 2.89
N LEU A 200 -3.98 20.57 2.90
CA LEU A 200 -5.07 21.52 3.05
C LEU A 200 -5.10 22.14 4.46
N PRO A 201 -5.25 23.47 4.61
CA PRO A 201 -5.22 24.15 5.90
C PRO A 201 -6.55 24.02 6.67
N LEU A 202 -6.98 22.78 6.96
CA LEU A 202 -8.29 22.49 7.56
C LEU A 202 -8.53 23.14 8.95
N GLN A 203 -7.44 23.44 9.67
CA GLN A 203 -7.47 24.12 10.97
C GLN A 203 -7.74 25.63 10.84
N SER A 204 -7.49 26.21 9.67
CA SER A 204 -7.71 27.64 9.39
C SER A 204 -9.16 27.94 8.98
N LEU A 205 -9.97 26.91 8.73
CA LEU A 205 -11.39 27.04 8.43
C LEU A 205 -12.18 27.44 9.67
N VAL A 206 -13.30 28.16 9.49
CA VAL A 206 -14.17 28.63 10.58
C VAL A 206 -14.56 27.47 11.51
N TRP A 207 -14.48 27.72 12.81
CA TRP A 207 -14.77 26.73 13.85
C TRP A 207 -16.28 26.47 13.93
N GLU A 208 -16.70 25.21 13.85
CA GLU A 208 -18.08 24.82 14.14
C GLU A 208 -18.23 24.60 15.66
N THR A 209 -19.32 25.09 16.28
CA THR A 209 -19.61 24.74 17.67
C THR A 209 -19.77 23.23 17.81
N THR A 210 -19.05 22.68 18.77
CA THR A 210 -18.99 21.28 19.17
C THR A 210 -20.39 20.64 19.25
N GLY A 211 -20.65 19.65 18.39
CA GLY A 211 -21.86 18.80 18.47
C GLY A 211 -22.40 18.28 17.13
N THR A 212 -22.00 18.85 16.00
CA THR A 212 -22.64 18.58 14.69
C THR A 212 -21.68 18.20 13.56
N ALA A 213 -20.37 18.09 13.80
CA ALA A 213 -19.46 17.55 12.80
C ALA A 213 -19.86 16.09 12.50
N PRO A 214 -20.28 15.75 11.27
CA PRO A 214 -20.62 14.38 10.93
C PRO A 214 -19.38 13.52 11.12
N LEU A 215 -19.41 12.65 12.13
CA LEU A 215 -18.41 11.60 12.27
C LEU A 215 -18.62 10.64 11.10
N MET A 216 -17.62 10.52 10.21
CA MET A 216 -17.64 9.44 9.22
C MET A 216 -17.58 8.11 9.98
N PHE A 217 -18.69 7.38 10.02
CA PHE A 217 -18.72 6.07 10.64
C PHE A 217 -18.31 5.01 9.64
N ARG A 218 -17.25 4.26 9.94
CA ARG A 218 -16.93 3.05 9.19
C ARG A 218 -17.98 1.99 9.49
N MET A 219 -18.66 1.51 8.46
CA MET A 219 -19.60 0.38 8.60
C MET A 219 -18.86 -0.90 8.97
N ASP A 220 -19.47 -1.70 9.84
CA ASP A 220 -18.93 -3.01 10.24
C ASP A 220 -18.90 -3.96 9.02
N PRO A 221 -17.77 -4.65 8.74
CA PRO A 221 -17.65 -5.57 7.61
C PRO A 221 -18.64 -6.74 7.59
N THR A 222 -19.28 -7.02 8.73
CA THR A 222 -20.28 -8.11 8.86
C THR A 222 -21.67 -7.73 8.34
N ILE A 223 -21.92 -6.45 8.04
CA ILE A 223 -23.22 -5.96 7.54
C ILE A 223 -23.42 -6.38 6.08
N ARG A 224 -24.58 -6.96 5.78
CA ARG A 224 -25.00 -7.28 4.40
C ARG A 224 -25.28 -5.99 3.63
N ARG A 225 -24.76 -5.91 2.40
CA ARG A 225 -24.92 -4.75 1.50
C ARG A 225 -25.70 -5.13 0.24
N ASP A 226 -26.40 -4.15 -0.34
CA ASP A 226 -27.12 -4.31 -1.60
C ASP A 226 -26.16 -4.31 -2.81
N ALA A 227 -26.70 -4.63 -3.99
CA ALA A 227 -25.94 -4.58 -5.23
C ALA A 227 -25.53 -3.14 -5.57
N LEU A 228 -24.32 -2.98 -6.12
CA LEU A 228 -23.82 -1.70 -6.60
C LEU A 228 -24.55 -1.28 -7.89
N PRO A 229 -24.76 0.02 -8.14
CA PRO A 229 -25.26 0.49 -9.43
C PRO A 229 -24.34 0.08 -10.59
N SER A 230 -24.90 -0.15 -11.78
CA SER A 230 -24.09 -0.50 -12.97
C SER A 230 -23.24 0.69 -13.42
N TYR A 231 -22.12 0.41 -14.08
CA TYR A 231 -21.24 1.47 -14.61
C TYR A 231 -22.00 2.35 -15.61
N ASP A 232 -22.76 1.74 -16.52
CA ASP A 232 -23.52 2.46 -17.55
C ASP A 232 -24.60 3.36 -16.92
N ASP A 233 -25.31 2.89 -15.88
CA ASP A 233 -26.30 3.73 -15.18
C ASP A 233 -25.66 4.94 -14.50
N MET A 234 -24.44 4.78 -14.00
CA MET A 234 -23.69 5.88 -13.39
C MET A 234 -23.22 6.85 -14.48
N LEU A 235 -22.66 6.33 -15.58
CA LEU A 235 -22.22 7.14 -16.71
C LEU A 235 -23.38 7.92 -17.35
N GLN A 236 -24.54 7.28 -17.55
CA GLN A 236 -25.73 7.94 -18.09
C GLN A 236 -26.20 9.09 -17.19
N ARG A 237 -26.17 8.93 -15.86
CA ARG A 237 -26.46 10.03 -14.92
C ARG A 237 -25.47 11.20 -15.08
N GLN A 238 -24.19 10.89 -15.29
CA GLN A 238 -23.15 11.90 -15.53
C GLN A 238 -23.25 12.55 -16.93
N LEU A 239 -23.89 11.92 -17.91
CA LEU A 239 -24.11 12.49 -19.25
C LEU A 239 -25.42 13.31 -19.32
N GLN A 240 -26.47 12.88 -18.63
CA GLN A 240 -27.77 13.57 -18.59
C GLN A 240 -27.70 14.92 -17.86
N SER A 241 -26.78 15.06 -16.89
CA SER A 241 -26.47 16.34 -16.24
C SER A 241 -26.11 17.44 -17.22
N ARG A 242 -25.44 17.09 -18.31
CA ARG A 242 -25.05 18.03 -19.37
C ARG A 242 -26.23 18.51 -20.20
N THR A 243 -27.22 17.65 -20.45
CA THR A 243 -28.41 18.01 -21.26
C THR A 243 -29.39 18.91 -20.51
N GLY A 244 -29.49 18.81 -19.18
CA GLY A 244 -30.31 19.70 -18.36
C GLY A 244 -29.75 21.13 -18.21
N MET A 245 -28.44 21.31 -18.41
CA MET A 245 -27.72 22.58 -18.29
C MET A 245 -27.37 23.25 -19.63
N ALA A 246 -28.00 22.86 -20.74
CA ALA A 246 -27.79 23.44 -22.08
C ALA A 246 -28.14 24.96 -22.22
N GLY A 247 -28.33 25.66 -21.10
CA GLY A 247 -28.62 27.09 -21.02
C GLY A 247 -27.54 27.97 -20.36
N ILE A 248 -26.39 27.43 -19.93
CA ILE A 248 -25.29 28.28 -19.43
C ILE A 248 -24.36 28.64 -20.59
N PRO A 249 -24.33 29.90 -21.06
CA PRO A 249 -23.52 30.29 -22.21
C PRO A 249 -22.02 30.15 -21.94
N ARG A 250 -21.27 29.84 -23.01
CA ARG A 250 -19.79 29.81 -23.10
C ARG A 250 -19.10 31.15 -22.75
N THR A 251 -19.74 32.07 -22.04
CA THR A 251 -19.22 33.39 -21.70
C THR A 251 -18.43 33.45 -20.38
N ARG A 252 -18.40 32.39 -19.57
CA ARG A 252 -17.46 32.29 -18.41
C ARG A 252 -16.01 31.98 -18.79
N TRP A 253 -15.74 31.69 -20.06
CA TRP A 253 -14.41 31.39 -20.62
C TRP A 253 -13.47 32.61 -20.57
N ALA A 254 -14.01 33.83 -20.51
CA ALA A 254 -13.23 35.06 -20.43
C ALA A 254 -12.58 35.32 -19.05
N GLN A 255 -13.21 34.89 -17.95
CA GLN A 255 -12.67 35.09 -16.59
C GLN A 255 -11.50 34.16 -16.26
N VAL A 256 -11.44 32.95 -16.86
CA VAL A 256 -10.30 32.03 -16.68
C VAL A 256 -9.04 32.57 -17.38
N LEU A 257 -9.20 33.34 -18.44
CA LEU A 257 -8.11 33.91 -19.24
C LEU A 257 -7.40 35.09 -18.55
N GLN A 258 -8.05 35.75 -17.60
CA GLN A 258 -7.54 36.93 -16.90
C GLN A 258 -6.29 36.64 -16.05
N TYR A 259 -6.07 35.38 -15.66
CA TYR A 259 -4.89 34.93 -14.92
C TYR A 259 -3.70 34.52 -15.80
N SER A 260 -3.88 34.42 -17.13
CA SER A 260 -2.88 33.80 -18.03
C SER A 260 -2.28 34.73 -19.07
N GLY A 261 -2.79 35.96 -19.22
CA GLY A 261 -2.29 36.93 -20.22
C GLY A 261 -2.37 36.46 -21.67
N MET A 262 -3.11 35.38 -21.99
CA MET A 262 -3.16 34.78 -23.33
C MET A 262 -4.42 35.14 -24.12
N PRO A 263 -4.35 35.22 -25.47
CA PRO A 263 -5.49 35.58 -26.31
C PRO A 263 -6.66 34.60 -26.22
N THR A 264 -7.86 35.12 -26.41
CA THR A 264 -9.16 34.42 -26.30
C THR A 264 -9.47 33.46 -27.45
N ASP A 265 -8.74 33.54 -28.57
CA ASP A 265 -8.98 32.73 -29.76
C ASP A 265 -8.12 31.45 -29.83
N ARG A 266 -8.75 30.31 -30.16
CA ARG A 266 -8.14 28.97 -30.22
C ARG A 266 -7.15 28.84 -31.39
N SER A 267 -7.43 29.48 -32.53
CA SER A 267 -6.51 29.51 -33.68
C SER A 267 -5.24 30.31 -33.37
N ALA A 268 -5.40 31.47 -32.73
CA ALA A 268 -4.27 32.31 -32.32
C ALA A 268 -3.37 31.63 -31.28
N ARG A 269 -3.93 30.85 -30.34
CA ARG A 269 -3.17 30.06 -29.35
C ARG A 269 -2.27 29.00 -29.97
N MET A 270 -2.77 28.25 -30.96
CA MET A 270 -1.98 27.23 -31.66
C MET A 270 -0.79 27.86 -32.41
N GLN A 271 -0.99 29.01 -33.06
CA GLN A 271 0.10 29.74 -33.73
C GLN A 271 1.16 30.30 -32.76
N THR A 272 0.74 30.76 -31.58
CA THR A 272 1.66 31.31 -30.56
C THR A 272 2.51 30.20 -29.91
N LEU A 273 1.93 29.00 -29.73
CA LEU A 273 2.64 27.81 -29.23
C LEU A 273 3.59 27.19 -30.29
N GLU A 274 3.25 27.28 -31.58
CA GLU A 274 4.12 26.84 -32.67
C GLU A 274 5.32 27.78 -32.87
N THR A 275 5.13 29.10 -32.72
CA THR A 275 6.23 30.07 -32.78
C THR A 275 7.16 29.98 -31.58
N ALA A 276 6.64 29.67 -30.38
CA ALA A 276 7.46 29.40 -29.18
C ALA A 276 8.27 28.10 -29.28
N ARG A 277 7.79 27.08 -30.01
CA ARG A 277 8.52 25.82 -30.25
C ARG A 277 9.64 25.94 -31.30
N ALA A 278 9.59 26.95 -32.18
CA ALA A 278 10.56 27.12 -33.28
C ALA A 278 11.78 28.00 -32.91
N GLY A 279 11.73 28.75 -31.81
CA GLY A 279 12.78 29.70 -31.40
C GLY A 279 13.75 29.16 -30.35
N GLY A 280 14.56 28.16 -30.69
CA GLY A 280 15.72 27.77 -29.88
C GLY A 280 16.89 28.74 -30.08
N ASN A 281 17.44 29.26 -28.98
CA ASN A 281 18.61 30.16 -28.84
C ASN A 281 18.39 31.65 -29.14
N GLY A 282 18.06 32.42 -28.08
CA GLY A 282 18.13 33.87 -28.07
C GLY A 282 18.45 34.41 -26.67
N ARG A 283 19.71 34.81 -26.46
CA ARG A 283 20.25 35.48 -25.28
C ARG A 283 19.51 36.80 -25.04
N TRP A 284 18.86 36.96 -23.89
CA TRP A 284 18.20 38.21 -23.50
C TRP A 284 19.23 39.29 -23.16
N THR A 285 19.40 40.28 -24.03
CA THR A 285 20.11 41.53 -23.75
C THR A 285 19.15 42.56 -23.16
N ALA A 286 19.58 43.21 -22.08
CA ALA A 286 18.92 44.32 -21.44
C ALA A 286 18.83 45.55 -22.36
N MET A 287 17.68 46.23 -22.34
CA MET A 287 17.36 47.64 -22.73
C MET A 287 15.82 47.75 -22.68
N ASP A 288 15.13 48.82 -22.27
CA ASP A 288 15.45 50.15 -21.77
C ASP A 288 14.23 50.64 -20.96
N LYS A 289 14.45 51.45 -19.92
CA LYS A 289 13.38 52.20 -19.26
C LYS A 289 13.01 53.43 -20.10
N PRO A 290 11.72 53.75 -20.33
CA PRO A 290 11.35 55.11 -20.68
C PRO A 290 11.04 55.92 -19.41
N SER A 291 11.73 57.04 -19.29
CA SER A 291 11.42 58.19 -18.45
C SER A 291 10.34 59.07 -19.11
N GLY A 292 9.47 59.71 -18.32
CA GLY A 292 8.70 60.86 -18.80
C GLY A 292 7.32 61.08 -18.14
N ASN A 293 7.18 62.22 -17.47
CA ASN A 293 6.01 62.78 -16.79
C ASN A 293 4.75 62.96 -17.68
N GLY A 294 3.58 62.61 -17.10
CA GLY A 294 2.47 63.53 -16.78
C GLY A 294 1.57 64.13 -17.87
N HIS A 295 0.35 63.58 -18.02
CA HIS A 295 -0.95 64.30 -18.04
C HIS A 295 -2.09 63.30 -18.33
N TYR A 296 -3.12 63.25 -17.48
CA TYR A 296 -4.39 62.57 -17.78
C TYR A 296 -5.38 63.59 -18.34
N PRO A 297 -6.11 63.32 -19.44
CA PRO A 297 -7.26 64.11 -19.82
C PRO A 297 -8.50 63.65 -19.03
N GLU A 298 -9.16 64.61 -18.39
CA GLU A 298 -10.52 64.49 -17.85
C GLU A 298 -11.52 64.20 -18.97
N GLY A 299 -12.45 63.27 -18.73
CA GLY A 299 -13.65 63.10 -19.55
C GLY A 299 -14.08 61.67 -19.82
N VAL A 300 -14.54 60.94 -18.81
CA VAL A 300 -15.42 59.77 -18.99
C VAL A 300 -16.62 59.94 -18.06
N LEU A 301 -17.81 60.01 -18.66
CA LEU A 301 -19.11 60.04 -17.99
C LEU A 301 -19.41 58.65 -17.37
N PRO A 302 -20.26 58.58 -16.32
CA PRO A 302 -20.34 57.42 -15.45
C PRO A 302 -21.05 56.24 -16.13
N ILE A 303 -20.45 55.06 -15.99
CA ILE A 303 -21.17 53.78 -16.10
C ILE A 303 -21.65 53.49 -14.69
N GLU A 304 -22.97 53.36 -14.52
CA GLU A 304 -23.60 53.00 -13.26
C GLU A 304 -23.09 51.62 -12.80
N ASP A 305 -22.44 51.59 -11.64
CA ASP A 305 -22.04 50.38 -10.93
C ASP A 305 -23.31 49.73 -10.33
N GLU A 306 -23.79 48.66 -10.96
CA GLU A 306 -24.56 47.62 -10.26
C GLU A 306 -23.65 46.40 -10.03
N ASP A 307 -23.52 46.04 -8.75
CA ASP A 307 -22.93 44.85 -8.15
C ASP A 307 -21.39 44.74 -8.08
N ASP A 308 -20.92 45.21 -6.93
CA ASP A 308 -19.62 45.03 -6.29
C ASP A 308 -19.22 43.54 -6.19
N ALA A 309 -18.44 43.05 -7.17
CA ALA A 309 -17.97 41.67 -7.24
C ALA A 309 -16.61 41.45 -6.54
N SER A 310 -16.37 42.14 -5.42
CA SER A 310 -15.28 41.84 -4.48
C SER A 310 -15.82 41.06 -3.27
N GLY A 311 -16.35 39.86 -3.52
CA GLY A 311 -17.01 39.03 -2.51
C GLY A 311 -16.06 38.44 -1.46
N VAL A 312 -15.52 39.28 -0.57
CA VAL A 312 -14.98 38.84 0.71
C VAL A 312 -16.17 38.37 1.56
N PHE A 313 -16.38 37.06 1.61
CA PHE A 313 -17.43 36.45 2.43
C PHE A 313 -17.09 36.69 3.91
N THR A 314 -17.66 37.73 4.52
CA THR A 314 -17.54 37.97 5.96
C THR A 314 -18.63 37.17 6.67
N VAL A 315 -18.23 36.15 7.43
CA VAL A 315 -19.15 35.40 8.29
C VAL A 315 -19.44 36.27 9.53
N PRO A 316 -20.69 36.67 9.79
CA PRO A 316 -21.04 37.41 11.00
C PRO A 316 -20.65 36.62 12.25
N VAL A 317 -20.02 37.29 13.22
CA VAL A 317 -19.67 36.68 14.51
C VAL A 317 -20.95 36.12 15.17
N GLY A 318 -21.07 34.79 15.26
CA GLY A 318 -22.21 34.10 15.88
C GLY A 318 -23.07 33.25 14.95
N GLN A 319 -22.82 33.22 13.63
CA GLN A 319 -23.43 32.24 12.71
C GLN A 319 -22.45 31.10 12.41
N ASN A 320 -22.89 29.86 12.59
CA ASN A 320 -22.13 28.64 12.24
C ASN A 320 -22.69 28.02 10.96
N PRO A 321 -22.19 28.41 9.77
CA PRO A 321 -22.51 27.68 8.56
C PRO A 321 -21.95 26.25 8.65
N SER A 322 -22.70 25.25 8.17
CA SER A 322 -22.16 23.90 7.99
C SER A 322 -21.09 23.97 6.91
N ILE A 323 -19.83 23.70 7.27
CA ILE A 323 -18.69 23.80 6.36
C ILE A 323 -18.33 22.41 5.87
N VAL A 324 -18.19 22.29 4.55
CA VAL A 324 -17.66 21.07 3.92
C VAL A 324 -16.16 21.01 4.16
N ARG A 325 -15.70 20.17 5.10
CA ARG A 325 -14.27 20.06 5.49
C ARG A 325 -13.43 19.12 4.61
N THR A 326 -14.07 18.42 3.68
CA THR A 326 -13.42 17.54 2.71
C THR A 326 -13.32 18.24 1.35
N ALA A 327 -12.28 17.96 0.58
CA ALA A 327 -12.11 18.54 -0.75
C ALA A 327 -11.47 17.56 -1.73
N LEU A 328 -11.94 17.58 -2.96
CA LEU A 328 -11.25 17.01 -4.10
C LEU A 328 -10.25 18.06 -4.62
N CYS A 329 -9.04 17.64 -4.96
CA CYS A 329 -8.03 18.55 -5.50
C CYS A 329 -7.57 18.12 -6.88
N VAL A 330 -7.25 19.09 -7.73
CA VAL A 330 -6.65 18.87 -9.06
C VAL A 330 -5.35 19.65 -9.13
N GLU A 331 -4.24 18.92 -9.23
CA GLU A 331 -2.89 19.44 -9.16
C GLU A 331 -2.08 19.03 -10.39
N PRO A 332 -1.61 19.97 -11.23
CA PRO A 332 -0.63 19.69 -12.27
C PRO A 332 0.76 19.49 -11.64
N ARG A 333 1.36 18.30 -11.80
CA ARG A 333 2.75 18.03 -11.37
C ARG A 333 3.53 17.39 -12.50
N GLY A 334 4.70 17.94 -12.80
CA GLY A 334 5.55 17.45 -13.90
C GLY A 334 4.86 17.47 -15.29
N GLY A 335 3.84 18.30 -15.47
CA GLY A 335 3.02 18.32 -16.69
C GLY A 335 1.95 17.23 -16.76
N VAL A 336 1.59 16.61 -15.64
CA VAL A 336 0.55 15.59 -15.50
C VAL A 336 -0.50 16.05 -14.48
N LEU A 337 -1.79 15.88 -14.80
CA LEU A 337 -2.86 16.18 -13.84
C LEU A 337 -3.03 15.05 -12.82
N HIS A 338 -2.92 15.40 -11.55
CA HIS A 338 -3.24 14.55 -10.42
C HIS A 338 -4.58 14.95 -9.82
N VAL A 339 -5.49 13.98 -9.72
CA VAL A 339 -6.80 14.15 -9.09
C VAL A 339 -6.78 13.45 -7.73
N PHE A 340 -6.80 14.26 -6.68
CA PHE A 340 -6.81 13.81 -5.29
C PHE A 340 -8.24 13.51 -4.86
N MET A 341 -8.51 12.24 -4.57
CA MET A 341 -9.78 11.73 -4.07
C MET A 341 -9.98 12.14 -2.61
N PRO A 342 -11.10 12.80 -2.25
CA PRO A 342 -11.47 13.06 -0.87
C PRO A 342 -11.89 11.76 -0.17
N PRO A 343 -11.87 11.73 1.18
CA PRO A 343 -12.48 10.63 1.92
C PRO A 343 -14.00 10.66 1.74
N VAL A 344 -14.58 9.47 1.51
CA VAL A 344 -16.04 9.26 1.37
C VAL A 344 -16.49 8.09 2.24
N GLU A 345 -17.76 8.12 2.64
CA GLU A 345 -18.31 7.13 3.59
C GLU A 345 -18.67 5.80 2.92
N LEU A 346 -19.26 5.86 1.71
CA LEU A 346 -19.76 4.68 0.99
C LEU A 346 -19.00 4.44 -0.31
N LEU A 347 -18.90 3.18 -0.71
CA LEU A 347 -18.26 2.78 -1.96
C LEU A 347 -19.02 3.34 -3.18
N GLU A 348 -20.35 3.40 -3.11
CA GLU A 348 -21.22 3.94 -4.16
C GLU A 348 -20.85 5.38 -4.50
N ASP A 349 -20.54 6.19 -3.48
CA ASP A 349 -20.14 7.59 -3.67
C ASP A 349 -18.74 7.69 -4.27
N TYR A 350 -17.83 6.80 -3.87
CA TYR A 350 -16.50 6.73 -4.46
C TYR A 350 -16.58 6.41 -5.96
N LEU A 351 -17.37 5.39 -6.31
CA LEU A 351 -17.56 4.98 -7.70
C LEU A 351 -18.23 6.09 -8.52
N ASP A 352 -19.22 6.81 -7.97
CA ASP A 352 -19.90 7.91 -8.66
C ASP A 352 -18.91 9.04 -8.99
N LEU A 353 -18.03 9.35 -8.04
CA LEU A 353 -16.97 10.33 -8.23
C LEU A 353 -15.94 9.88 -9.28
N VAL A 354 -15.53 8.60 -9.26
CA VAL A 354 -14.61 8.04 -10.26
C VAL A 354 -15.21 8.13 -11.67
N VAL A 355 -16.48 7.76 -11.85
CA VAL A 355 -17.16 7.85 -13.16
C VAL A 355 -17.26 9.31 -13.62
N ALA A 356 -17.54 10.25 -12.71
CA ALA A 356 -17.56 11.68 -13.03
C ALA A 356 -16.19 12.20 -13.49
N ILE A 357 -15.11 11.78 -12.81
CA ILE A 357 -13.72 12.11 -13.16
C ILE A 357 -13.35 11.51 -14.53
N GLU A 358 -13.62 10.22 -14.74
CA GLU A 358 -13.32 9.53 -16.00
C GLU A 358 -14.01 10.20 -17.18
N ALA A 359 -15.30 10.48 -17.04
CA ALA A 359 -16.05 11.12 -18.09
C ALA A 359 -15.55 12.57 -18.35
N THR A 360 -15.01 13.26 -17.33
CA THR A 360 -14.42 14.61 -17.46
C THR A 360 -13.10 14.53 -18.23
N ALA A 361 -12.24 13.57 -17.86
CA ALA A 361 -10.99 13.28 -18.56
C ALA A 361 -11.23 12.93 -20.04
N ALA A 362 -12.23 12.10 -20.32
CA ALA A 362 -12.64 11.74 -21.68
C ALA A 362 -13.08 12.96 -22.51
N ASN A 363 -13.90 13.85 -21.94
CA ASN A 363 -14.43 15.01 -22.66
C ASN A 363 -13.35 16.07 -22.93
N GLN A 364 -12.38 16.23 -22.03
CA GLN A 364 -11.27 17.16 -22.22
C GLN A 364 -10.07 16.54 -22.95
N SER A 365 -10.13 15.24 -23.29
CA SER A 365 -9.00 14.46 -23.82
C SER A 365 -7.74 14.59 -22.95
N GLN A 366 -7.93 14.62 -21.64
CA GLN A 366 -6.86 14.78 -20.66
C GLN A 366 -6.60 13.45 -19.97
N ARG A 367 -5.31 13.11 -19.84
CA ARG A 367 -4.90 11.98 -19.00
C ARG A 367 -4.72 12.42 -17.57
N VAL A 368 -5.09 11.57 -16.62
CA VAL A 368 -5.05 11.87 -15.18
C VAL A 368 -4.40 10.75 -14.37
N VAL A 369 -3.84 11.12 -13.24
CA VAL A 369 -3.40 10.21 -12.17
C VAL A 369 -4.39 10.33 -11.02
N ILE A 370 -4.97 9.21 -10.57
CA ILE A 370 -5.85 9.20 -9.40
C ILE A 370 -5.02 8.91 -8.15
N GLU A 371 -5.21 9.71 -7.11
CA GLU A 371 -4.48 9.61 -5.84
C GLU A 371 -5.33 10.06 -4.66
N GLY A 372 -4.76 10.11 -3.45
CA GLY A 372 -5.45 10.55 -2.23
C GLY A 372 -6.03 9.39 -1.44
N TYR A 373 -7.28 9.52 -1.01
CA TYR A 373 -7.95 8.50 -0.19
C TYR A 373 -8.45 7.34 -1.06
N LEU A 374 -8.18 6.12 -0.60
CA LEU A 374 -8.73 4.89 -1.16
C LEU A 374 -10.24 4.81 -0.89
N PRO A 375 -11.01 4.01 -1.67
CA PRO A 375 -12.39 3.74 -1.34
C PRO A 375 -12.53 3.13 0.07
N PRO A 376 -13.67 3.34 0.75
CA PRO A 376 -13.94 2.68 2.02
C PRO A 376 -13.92 1.15 1.87
N GLU A 377 -13.57 0.46 2.97
CA GLU A 377 -13.50 -1.01 3.00
C GLU A 377 -14.87 -1.65 2.67
N ASP A 378 -14.91 -2.38 1.56
CA ASP A 378 -16.13 -3.02 1.06
C ASP A 378 -15.84 -4.38 0.43
N SER A 379 -16.68 -5.37 0.74
CA SER A 379 -16.54 -6.75 0.26
C SER A 379 -16.86 -6.93 -1.22
N ARG A 380 -17.48 -5.93 -1.87
CA ARG A 380 -17.90 -5.97 -3.29
C ARG A 380 -16.77 -5.57 -4.27
N ILE A 381 -15.66 -5.06 -3.76
CA ILE A 381 -14.44 -4.76 -4.54
C ILE A 381 -13.29 -5.68 -4.16
N GLN A 382 -12.30 -5.74 -5.03
CA GLN A 382 -11.01 -6.39 -4.82
C GLN A 382 -9.89 -5.38 -5.09
N HIS A 383 -8.72 -5.66 -4.52
CA HIS A 383 -7.54 -4.85 -4.73
C HIS A 383 -6.28 -5.70 -4.94
N ILE A 384 -5.37 -5.17 -5.73
CA ILE A 384 -3.95 -5.56 -5.75
C ILE A 384 -3.17 -4.33 -5.29
N LYS A 385 -2.21 -4.53 -4.39
CA LYS A 385 -1.37 -3.47 -3.88
C LYS A 385 0.10 -3.83 -4.05
N VAL A 386 0.85 -2.95 -4.68
CA VAL A 386 2.30 -3.06 -4.88
C VAL A 386 2.96 -1.94 -4.08
N THR A 387 3.77 -2.30 -3.09
CA THR A 387 4.43 -1.37 -2.17
C THR A 387 5.92 -1.62 -2.05
N PRO A 388 6.71 -0.58 -1.76
CA PRO A 388 8.12 -0.72 -1.45
C PRO A 388 8.30 -1.12 0.01
N ASP A 389 9.09 -2.16 0.24
CA ASP A 389 9.57 -2.54 1.56
C ASP A 389 11.11 -2.62 1.54
N PRO A 390 11.77 -2.59 2.72
CA PRO A 390 13.24 -2.61 2.79
C PRO A 390 13.78 -3.84 2.03
N GLY A 391 14.58 -3.56 1.00
CA GLY A 391 15.19 -4.59 0.16
C GLY A 391 14.24 -5.44 -0.71
N VAL A 392 12.94 -5.12 -0.80
CA VAL A 392 11.98 -5.86 -1.64
C VAL A 392 10.87 -4.95 -2.22
N ILE A 393 10.07 -5.51 -3.14
CA ILE A 393 8.74 -5.01 -3.47
C ILE A 393 7.74 -6.02 -2.92
N GLU A 394 6.78 -5.55 -2.14
CA GLU A 394 5.69 -6.35 -1.60
C GLU A 394 4.49 -6.28 -2.55
N VAL A 395 3.89 -7.43 -2.86
CA VAL A 395 2.69 -7.55 -3.67
C VAL A 395 1.59 -8.22 -2.84
N ASN A 396 0.59 -7.45 -2.47
CA ASN A 396 -0.63 -7.97 -1.85
C ASN A 396 -1.64 -8.29 -2.96
N VAL A 397 -2.05 -9.55 -3.06
CA VAL A 397 -2.96 -10.06 -4.09
C VAL A 397 -4.38 -10.16 -3.56
N HIS A 398 -5.35 -10.24 -4.47
CA HIS A 398 -6.75 -10.46 -4.14
C HIS A 398 -7.00 -11.91 -3.70
N PRO A 399 -8.08 -12.18 -2.93
CA PRO A 399 -8.42 -13.53 -2.52
C PRO A 399 -8.83 -14.43 -3.70
N ALA A 400 -8.43 -15.70 -3.66
CA ALA A 400 -8.90 -16.75 -4.57
C ALA A 400 -10.10 -17.49 -3.97
N ALA A 401 -11.15 -17.74 -4.74
CA ALA A 401 -12.34 -18.48 -4.30
C ALA A 401 -12.15 -20.01 -4.37
N ASN A 402 -11.26 -20.50 -5.22
CA ASN A 402 -11.00 -21.92 -5.42
C ASN A 402 -9.52 -22.18 -5.78
N TRP A 403 -9.17 -23.46 -5.95
CA TRP A 403 -7.80 -23.89 -6.24
C TRP A 403 -7.30 -23.41 -7.60
N ASP A 404 -8.12 -23.52 -8.65
CA ASP A 404 -7.71 -23.12 -9.99
C ASP A 404 -7.41 -21.62 -10.08
N GLU A 405 -8.25 -20.81 -9.42
CA GLU A 405 -8.03 -19.37 -9.29
C GLU A 405 -6.74 -19.06 -8.50
N LEU A 406 -6.48 -19.79 -7.41
CA LEU A 406 -5.24 -19.62 -6.63
C LEU A 406 -4.00 -19.90 -7.49
N VAL A 407 -4.02 -21.00 -8.25
CA VAL A 407 -2.94 -21.35 -9.18
C VAL A 407 -2.77 -20.26 -10.24
N GLN A 408 -3.85 -19.78 -10.85
CA GLN A 408 -3.80 -18.72 -11.87
C GLN A 408 -3.24 -17.40 -11.31
N ILE A 409 -3.68 -16.99 -10.12
CA ILE A 409 -3.19 -15.77 -9.46
C ILE A 409 -1.70 -15.90 -9.17
N THR A 410 -1.27 -16.96 -8.49
CA THR A 410 0.13 -17.09 -8.10
C THR A 410 1.04 -17.26 -9.32
N THR A 411 0.69 -18.12 -10.28
CA THR A 411 1.46 -18.24 -11.53
C THR A 411 1.55 -16.89 -12.24
N GLY A 412 0.43 -16.18 -12.36
CA GLY A 412 0.42 -14.90 -13.08
C GLY A 412 1.23 -13.80 -12.41
N VAL A 413 1.25 -13.75 -11.08
CA VAL A 413 2.08 -12.80 -10.33
C VAL A 413 3.57 -13.09 -10.53
N TYR A 414 3.99 -14.36 -10.47
CA TYR A 414 5.38 -14.75 -10.74
C TYR A 414 5.80 -14.40 -12.17
N GLU A 415 4.97 -14.70 -13.16
CA GLU A 415 5.23 -14.37 -14.58
C GLU A 415 5.32 -12.86 -14.82
N ASP A 416 4.36 -12.08 -14.32
CA ASP A 416 4.32 -10.64 -14.54
C ASP A 416 5.44 -9.92 -13.76
N ALA A 417 5.87 -10.46 -12.62
CA ALA A 417 7.08 -10.03 -11.93
C ALA A 417 8.31 -10.27 -12.81
N HIS A 418 8.47 -11.49 -13.35
CA HIS A 418 9.58 -11.83 -14.24
C HIS A 418 9.62 -10.92 -15.48
N TYR A 419 8.48 -10.70 -16.14
CA TYR A 419 8.39 -9.78 -17.29
C TYR A 419 8.56 -8.31 -16.94
N SER A 420 8.44 -7.96 -15.66
CA SER A 420 8.80 -6.65 -15.10
C SER A 420 10.24 -6.60 -14.59
N ARG A 421 11.05 -7.61 -14.88
CA ARG A 421 12.45 -7.76 -14.45
C ARG A 421 12.60 -7.85 -12.93
N LEU A 422 11.66 -8.52 -12.29
CA LEU A 422 11.65 -8.83 -10.86
C LEU A 422 11.66 -10.34 -10.63
N GLY A 423 12.41 -10.80 -9.62
CA GLY A 423 12.48 -12.19 -9.18
C GLY A 423 12.15 -12.34 -7.69
N THR A 424 11.91 -13.60 -7.29
CA THR A 424 11.56 -14.05 -5.93
C THR A 424 12.73 -14.71 -5.20
N GLU A 425 13.92 -14.63 -5.77
CA GLU A 425 15.16 -15.17 -5.24
C GLU A 425 16.26 -14.11 -5.17
N LYS A 426 17.27 -14.39 -4.35
CA LYS A 426 18.52 -13.64 -4.22
C LYS A 426 19.70 -14.61 -4.12
N PHE A 427 20.87 -14.08 -4.43
CA PHE A 427 22.14 -14.76 -4.18
C PHE A 427 22.98 -13.91 -3.24
N HIS A 428 23.45 -14.49 -2.15
CA HIS A 428 24.46 -13.86 -1.31
C HIS A 428 25.81 -13.84 -2.03
N ARG A 429 26.76 -13.05 -1.51
CA ARG A 429 28.10 -12.90 -2.10
C ARG A 429 28.90 -14.21 -2.17
N ASP A 430 28.60 -15.17 -1.30
CA ASP A 430 29.17 -16.51 -1.29
C ASP A 430 28.48 -17.47 -2.30
N GLY A 431 27.50 -16.98 -3.06
CA GLY A 431 26.70 -17.75 -4.00
C GLY A 431 25.51 -18.48 -3.36
N ARG A 432 25.25 -18.31 -2.05
CA ARG A 432 24.11 -18.97 -1.40
C ARG A 432 22.80 -18.43 -1.95
N HIS A 433 21.97 -19.34 -2.44
CA HIS A 433 20.63 -19.05 -2.94
C HIS A 433 19.66 -18.88 -1.76
N THR A 434 18.93 -17.76 -1.70
CA THR A 434 17.93 -17.48 -0.67
C THR A 434 16.68 -16.86 -1.26
N GLY A 435 15.58 -16.89 -0.50
CA GLY A 435 14.35 -16.24 -0.89
C GLY A 435 14.47 -14.73 -0.73
N THR A 436 13.50 -13.99 -1.27
CA THR A 436 13.40 -12.58 -0.91
C THR A 436 12.98 -12.43 0.56
N GLY A 437 13.74 -11.67 1.35
CA GLY A 437 13.53 -11.51 2.80
C GLY A 437 12.24 -10.80 3.26
N GLY A 438 11.24 -10.63 2.39
CA GLY A 438 9.93 -10.06 2.71
C GLY A 438 8.88 -11.09 3.18
N GLY A 439 9.21 -12.38 3.16
CA GLY A 439 8.29 -13.47 3.49
C GLY A 439 7.24 -13.75 2.39
N ASN A 440 6.57 -14.90 2.48
CA ASN A 440 5.44 -15.32 1.66
C ASN A 440 4.25 -15.63 2.56
N HIS A 441 3.55 -14.58 3.01
CA HIS A 441 2.46 -14.77 3.94
C HIS A 441 1.27 -15.46 3.27
N VAL A 442 0.76 -16.52 3.89
CA VAL A 442 -0.43 -17.23 3.42
C VAL A 442 -1.61 -16.83 4.31
N VAL A 443 -2.62 -16.19 3.71
CA VAL A 443 -3.81 -15.73 4.43
C VAL A 443 -5.00 -16.63 4.08
N LEU A 444 -5.70 -17.13 5.09
CA LEU A 444 -6.88 -17.96 4.93
C LEU A 444 -8.07 -17.38 5.71
N GLY A 445 -9.26 -17.49 5.12
CA GLY A 445 -10.51 -17.10 5.76
C GLY A 445 -11.71 -17.39 4.86
N GLY A 446 -12.86 -16.82 5.22
CA GLY A 446 -14.10 -16.92 4.43
C GLY A 446 -14.29 -15.74 3.48
N ALA A 447 -15.27 -15.85 2.59
CA ALA A 447 -15.68 -14.74 1.71
C ALA A 447 -16.21 -13.53 2.51
N THR A 448 -16.81 -13.82 3.67
CA THR A 448 -17.17 -12.85 4.71
C THR A 448 -16.57 -13.30 6.05
N PRO A 449 -16.43 -12.39 7.04
CA PRO A 449 -15.97 -12.79 8.37
C PRO A 449 -16.83 -13.92 8.97
N GLY A 450 -18.15 -13.89 8.77
CA GLY A 450 -19.07 -14.93 9.26
C GLY A 450 -18.86 -16.32 8.62
N ASP A 451 -18.32 -16.36 7.41
CA ASP A 451 -18.01 -17.61 6.71
C ASP A 451 -16.63 -18.18 7.08
N SER A 452 -15.85 -17.45 7.86
CA SER A 452 -14.49 -17.86 8.23
C SER A 452 -14.48 -19.21 8.95
N PRO A 453 -13.69 -20.20 8.49
CA PRO A 453 -13.60 -21.50 9.15
C PRO A 453 -13.06 -21.36 10.58
N TRP A 454 -12.16 -20.39 10.80
CA TRP A 454 -11.54 -20.10 12.09
C TRP A 454 -12.54 -19.60 13.13
N LEU A 455 -13.58 -18.88 12.70
CA LEU A 455 -14.61 -18.34 13.61
C LEU A 455 -15.77 -19.32 13.77
N ARG A 456 -16.08 -20.11 12.74
CA ARG A 456 -17.15 -21.12 12.77
C ARG A 456 -16.78 -22.33 13.61
N ARG A 457 -15.52 -22.73 13.60
CA ARG A 457 -14.97 -23.87 14.36
C ARG A 457 -13.70 -23.45 15.11
N PRO A 458 -13.85 -22.94 16.35
CA PRO A 458 -12.74 -22.55 17.22
C PRO A 458 -11.64 -23.62 17.39
N ASP A 459 -12.05 -24.88 17.42
CA ASP A 459 -11.21 -26.06 17.56
C ASP A 459 -10.28 -26.29 16.35
N LEU A 460 -10.58 -25.66 15.20
CA LEU A 460 -9.68 -25.68 14.04
C LEU A 460 -8.38 -24.93 14.33
N LEU A 461 -8.45 -23.72 14.90
CA LEU A 461 -7.23 -22.97 15.24
C LEU A 461 -6.47 -23.64 16.38
N LYS A 462 -7.19 -24.21 17.37
CA LYS A 462 -6.60 -25.08 18.41
C LYS A 462 -5.78 -26.21 17.78
N SER A 463 -6.37 -26.93 16.82
CA SER A 463 -5.72 -28.03 16.11
C SER A 463 -4.48 -27.55 15.35
N PHE A 464 -4.58 -26.43 14.62
CA PHE A 464 -3.44 -25.86 13.90
C PHE A 464 -2.29 -25.51 14.83
N VAL A 465 -2.56 -24.74 15.88
CA VAL A 465 -1.52 -24.30 16.82
C VAL A 465 -0.87 -25.50 17.53
N ALA A 466 -1.67 -26.47 17.98
CA ALA A 466 -1.15 -27.67 18.63
C ALA A 466 -0.35 -28.57 17.68
N TYR A 467 -0.81 -28.75 16.43
CA TYR A 467 -0.13 -29.57 15.44
C TYR A 467 1.19 -28.95 14.99
N TRP A 468 1.20 -27.64 14.69
CA TRP A 468 2.42 -26.91 14.36
C TRP A 468 3.43 -26.96 15.52
N HIS A 469 2.93 -26.84 16.75
CA HIS A 469 3.77 -27.01 17.94
C HIS A 469 4.35 -28.43 18.02
N ASN A 470 3.56 -29.47 17.75
CA ASN A 470 4.05 -30.84 17.83
C ASN A 470 4.89 -31.28 16.62
N HIS A 471 4.91 -30.51 15.53
CA HIS A 471 5.71 -30.80 14.33
C HIS A 471 6.59 -29.60 13.95
N PRO A 472 7.77 -29.43 14.57
CA PRO A 472 8.69 -28.32 14.29
C PRO A 472 9.13 -28.21 12.82
N SER A 473 9.04 -29.29 12.04
CA SER A 473 9.31 -29.24 10.60
C SER A 473 8.45 -28.22 9.87
N LEU A 474 7.20 -28.00 10.30
CA LEU A 474 6.29 -27.03 9.68
C LEU A 474 6.75 -25.58 9.88
N SER A 475 7.47 -25.29 10.95
CA SER A 475 8.11 -24.00 11.20
C SER A 475 9.44 -23.87 10.44
N TYR A 476 10.27 -24.91 10.46
CA TYR A 476 11.68 -24.81 10.05
C TYR A 476 11.97 -25.19 8.59
N LEU A 477 11.16 -26.04 7.96
CA LEU A 477 11.36 -26.42 6.56
C LEU A 477 11.09 -25.26 5.60
N PHE A 478 10.13 -24.39 5.95
CA PHE A 478 9.65 -23.31 5.09
C PHE A 478 10.12 -21.91 5.52
N SER A 479 10.79 -21.80 6.67
CA SER A 479 11.27 -20.53 7.23
C SER A 479 12.41 -19.90 6.43
N SER A 480 12.56 -18.58 6.58
CA SER A 480 13.75 -17.86 6.14
C SER A 480 14.99 -18.22 6.98
N THR A 481 16.17 -17.72 6.58
CA THR A 481 17.42 -17.89 7.34
C THR A 481 17.36 -17.31 8.75
N PHE A 482 16.58 -16.24 8.97
CA PHE A 482 16.47 -15.60 10.28
C PHE A 482 15.38 -16.26 11.13
N ILE A 483 15.79 -17.15 12.04
CA ILE A 483 14.93 -17.91 12.96
C ILE A 483 15.26 -17.56 14.41
N GLY A 484 14.28 -17.70 15.28
CA GLY A 484 14.41 -17.51 16.71
C GLY A 484 13.42 -16.49 17.28
N PRO A 485 13.53 -16.16 18.57
CA PRO A 485 12.55 -15.35 19.31
C PRO A 485 12.40 -13.91 18.82
N THR A 486 13.36 -13.42 18.04
CA THR A 486 13.39 -12.06 17.49
C THR A 486 13.18 -12.02 15.98
N SER A 487 12.87 -13.18 15.37
CA SER A 487 12.60 -13.32 13.95
C SER A 487 11.38 -12.52 13.49
N GLN A 488 11.09 -12.56 12.19
CA GLN A 488 9.90 -11.91 11.63
C GLN A 488 8.59 -12.61 12.04
N ALA A 489 8.68 -13.89 12.39
CA ALA A 489 7.56 -14.76 12.69
C ALA A 489 7.96 -15.86 13.70
N PRO A 490 8.43 -15.50 14.92
CA PRO A 490 8.78 -16.45 15.95
C PRO A 490 7.67 -17.46 16.25
N ARG A 491 8.12 -18.67 16.50
CA ARG A 491 7.31 -19.76 17.04
C ARG A 491 7.03 -19.50 18.54
N VAL A 492 5.87 -19.95 19.01
CA VAL A 492 5.34 -19.62 20.34
C VAL A 492 6.25 -20.02 21.51
N ASP A 493 7.00 -21.12 21.36
CA ASP A 493 7.87 -21.70 22.40
C ASP A 493 9.35 -21.27 22.30
N GLU A 494 9.71 -20.37 21.36
CA GLU A 494 11.08 -19.87 21.22
C GLU A 494 11.38 -18.64 22.09
N GLY A 495 10.37 -17.84 22.42
CA GLY A 495 10.54 -16.58 23.16
C GLY A 495 10.33 -16.72 24.67
N ARG A 496 9.15 -17.15 25.07
CA ARG A 496 8.70 -17.17 26.46
C ARG A 496 8.76 -18.59 27.01
N ARG A 497 9.51 -18.79 28.11
CA ARG A 497 9.68 -20.12 28.73
C ARG A 497 8.37 -20.70 29.28
N ASP A 498 7.45 -19.85 29.70
CA ASP A 498 6.13 -20.22 30.23
C ASP A 498 5.06 -20.38 29.13
N ALA A 499 5.40 -20.09 27.86
CA ALA A 499 4.42 -20.05 26.77
C ALA A 499 3.68 -21.38 26.56
N VAL A 500 4.40 -22.51 26.63
CA VAL A 500 3.79 -23.84 26.42
C VAL A 500 2.78 -24.16 27.53
N TYR A 501 3.10 -23.81 28.78
CA TYR A 501 2.20 -24.01 29.92
C TYR A 501 0.92 -23.17 29.75
N GLU A 502 1.06 -21.88 29.46
CA GLU A 502 -0.08 -20.99 29.24
C GLU A 502 -0.90 -21.40 28.01
N LEU A 503 -0.23 -21.88 26.96
CA LEU A 503 -0.89 -22.39 25.76
C LEU A 503 -1.73 -23.64 26.04
N LYS A 504 -1.26 -24.56 26.90
CA LYS A 504 -2.06 -25.72 27.33
C LYS A 504 -3.38 -25.27 27.96
N ILE A 505 -3.31 -24.33 28.91
CA ILE A 505 -4.50 -23.77 29.57
C ILE A 505 -5.43 -23.10 28.55
N ALA A 506 -4.88 -22.35 27.60
CA ALA A 506 -5.67 -21.67 26.57
C ALA A 506 -6.40 -22.67 25.66
N LEU A 507 -5.74 -23.77 25.24
CA LEU A 507 -6.37 -24.80 24.40
C LEU A 507 -7.52 -25.52 25.13
N GLU A 508 -7.49 -25.61 26.46
CA GLU A 508 -8.59 -26.14 27.29
C GLU A 508 -9.81 -25.21 27.34
N GLN A 509 -9.63 -23.91 27.10
CA GLN A 509 -10.75 -22.94 27.06
C GLN A 509 -11.53 -22.96 25.74
N ILE A 510 -11.00 -23.62 24.71
CA ILE A 510 -11.67 -23.75 23.41
C ILE A 510 -12.69 -24.89 23.51
N PRO A 511 -13.99 -24.62 23.26
CA PRO A 511 -15.03 -25.64 23.34
C PRO A 511 -14.84 -26.68 22.24
N ASP A 512 -15.04 -27.96 22.58
CA ASP A 512 -14.89 -29.07 21.64
C ASP A 512 -16.05 -29.14 20.62
N GLU A 513 -17.25 -28.68 20.99
CA GLU A 513 -18.41 -28.60 20.11
C GLU A 513 -19.27 -27.36 20.38
N GLY A 514 -20.04 -26.94 19.36
CA GLY A 514 -21.07 -25.90 19.49
C GLY A 514 -20.69 -24.55 18.90
N LYS A 515 -21.66 -23.63 18.88
CA LYS A 515 -21.45 -22.26 18.42
C LYS A 515 -20.72 -21.47 19.50
N ALA A 516 -19.53 -20.99 19.20
CA ALA A 516 -18.82 -20.03 20.03
C ALA A 516 -19.06 -18.59 19.57
N PRO A 517 -18.94 -17.59 20.47
CA PRO A 517 -18.85 -16.21 20.05
C PRO A 517 -17.64 -15.99 19.12
N PRO A 518 -17.77 -15.25 18.01
CA PRO A 518 -16.67 -15.06 17.04
C PRO A 518 -15.39 -14.45 17.64
N TRP A 519 -15.52 -13.68 18.72
CA TRP A 519 -14.38 -13.06 19.42
C TRP A 519 -13.63 -14.02 20.35
N LEU A 520 -14.17 -15.21 20.66
CA LEU A 520 -13.60 -16.12 21.66
C LEU A 520 -12.19 -16.58 21.25
N VAL A 521 -12.05 -17.06 20.02
CA VAL A 521 -10.79 -17.60 19.49
C VAL A 521 -9.68 -16.57 19.57
N ASP A 522 -9.96 -15.36 19.09
CA ASP A 522 -9.03 -14.24 19.13
C ASP A 522 -8.62 -13.93 20.57
N ARG A 523 -9.59 -13.80 21.48
CA ARG A 523 -9.34 -13.45 22.88
C ARG A 523 -8.51 -14.49 23.64
N VAL A 524 -8.70 -15.78 23.36
CA VAL A 524 -7.93 -16.88 23.97
C VAL A 524 -6.47 -16.83 23.54
N PHE A 525 -6.20 -16.56 22.27
CA PHE A 525 -4.84 -16.65 21.72
C PHE A 525 -4.07 -15.32 21.63
N ARG A 526 -4.73 -14.16 21.72
CA ARG A 526 -4.17 -12.81 21.47
C ARG A 526 -2.88 -12.48 22.21
N HIS A 527 -2.71 -12.98 23.43
CA HIS A 527 -1.53 -12.70 24.25
C HIS A 527 -0.48 -13.83 24.26
N LEU A 528 -0.77 -14.92 23.53
CA LEU A 528 0.11 -16.08 23.38
C LEU A 528 0.73 -16.11 21.98
N LEU A 529 -0.04 -15.78 20.95
CA LEU A 529 0.43 -15.67 19.57
C LEU A 529 1.00 -14.27 19.31
N VAL A 530 2.14 -13.98 19.94
CA VAL A 530 2.84 -12.68 19.88
C VAL A 530 4.35 -12.88 19.80
N ASP A 531 5.06 -11.88 19.28
CA ASP A 531 6.51 -11.82 19.43
C ASP A 531 6.94 -11.43 20.86
N GLY A 532 8.25 -11.38 21.11
CA GLY A 532 8.80 -10.98 22.42
C GLY A 532 8.44 -9.56 22.88
N THR A 533 7.85 -8.72 22.02
CA THR A 533 7.36 -7.37 22.35
C THR A 533 5.84 -7.32 22.57
N GLY A 534 5.14 -8.45 22.42
CA GLY A 534 3.68 -8.52 22.51
C GLY A 534 2.95 -8.18 21.20
N ASN A 535 3.62 -8.21 20.06
CA ASN A 535 3.03 -7.85 18.77
C ASN A 535 2.43 -9.08 18.05
N THR A 536 1.10 -9.10 17.88
CA THR A 536 0.38 -10.19 17.17
C THR A 536 0.68 -10.24 15.68
N HIS A 537 1.09 -9.13 15.06
CA HIS A 537 1.44 -9.07 13.64
C HIS A 537 2.80 -9.72 13.34
N ARG A 538 3.59 -10.03 14.38
CA ARG A 538 4.91 -10.66 14.26
C ARG A 538 4.93 -12.10 14.77
N ALA A 539 3.77 -12.72 15.01
CA ALA A 539 3.72 -14.13 15.35
C ALA A 539 3.71 -15.01 14.11
N GLU A 540 4.17 -16.27 14.24
CA GLU A 540 4.03 -17.29 13.19
C GLU A 540 2.58 -17.45 12.74
N PHE A 541 1.65 -17.50 13.71
CA PHE A 541 0.20 -17.42 13.51
C PHE A 541 -0.30 -16.00 13.84
N CYS A 542 -0.41 -15.16 12.81
CA CYS A 542 -0.89 -13.79 12.97
C CYS A 542 -2.43 -13.74 13.00
N ILE A 543 -2.96 -13.32 14.15
CA ILE A 543 -4.40 -13.15 14.39
C ILE A 543 -4.83 -11.67 14.41
N ASP A 544 -3.99 -10.75 13.96
CA ASP A 544 -4.32 -9.32 13.91
C ASP A 544 -5.54 -9.02 13.02
N LYS A 545 -5.78 -9.87 12.01
CA LYS A 545 -6.91 -9.79 11.06
C LYS A 545 -8.03 -10.79 11.39
N LEU A 546 -8.00 -11.46 12.56
CA LEU A 546 -8.96 -12.50 12.91
C LEU A 546 -10.28 -11.88 13.41
N PHE A 547 -10.40 -11.55 14.69
CA PHE A 547 -11.63 -10.94 15.23
C PHE A 547 -11.32 -10.11 16.47
N SER A 548 -10.69 -8.95 16.27
CA SER A 548 -10.33 -8.08 17.38
C SER A 548 -11.57 -7.63 18.18
N PRO A 549 -11.54 -7.75 19.52
CA PRO A 549 -12.60 -7.20 20.35
C PRO A 549 -12.58 -5.66 20.37
N ASP A 550 -11.40 -5.05 20.18
CA ASP A 550 -11.14 -3.63 20.43
C ASP A 550 -11.50 -2.71 19.25
N SER A 551 -11.53 -3.24 18.03
CA SER A 551 -11.87 -2.48 16.82
C SER A 551 -12.71 -3.29 15.84
N SER A 552 -13.74 -2.65 15.26
CA SER A 552 -14.53 -3.24 14.17
C SER A 552 -13.74 -3.40 12.87
N SER A 553 -12.71 -2.57 12.64
CA SER A 553 -11.91 -2.61 11.40
C SER A 553 -11.05 -3.87 11.26
N ARG A 554 -10.81 -4.60 12.36
CA ARG A 554 -9.98 -5.81 12.40
C ARG A 554 -10.80 -7.10 12.59
N ARG A 555 -12.11 -7.04 12.31
CA ARG A 555 -13.02 -8.20 12.35
C ARG A 555 -13.19 -8.81 10.97
N LEU A 556 -12.08 -9.29 10.39
CA LEU A 556 -12.06 -9.79 9.01
C LEU A 556 -12.21 -11.32 8.91
N GLY A 557 -12.03 -12.04 10.02
CA GLY A 557 -12.08 -13.51 10.07
C GLY A 557 -10.90 -14.16 9.35
N LEU A 558 -9.75 -13.50 9.28
CA LEU A 558 -8.58 -13.97 8.54
C LEU A 558 -7.47 -14.42 9.50
N LEU A 559 -6.90 -15.58 9.22
CA LEU A 559 -5.65 -16.05 9.83
C LEU A 559 -4.53 -15.86 8.81
N GLU A 560 -3.42 -15.25 9.23
CA GLU A 560 -2.24 -15.03 8.39
C GLU A 560 -1.07 -15.88 8.92
N LEU A 561 -0.57 -16.80 8.10
CA LEU A 561 0.61 -17.60 8.40
C LEU A 561 1.85 -16.89 7.87
N ARG A 562 2.78 -16.56 8.76
CA ARG A 562 3.93 -15.69 8.44
C ARG A 562 5.27 -16.41 8.40
N GLY A 563 5.34 -17.65 8.89
CA GLY A 563 6.56 -18.47 8.97
C GLY A 563 7.10 -18.99 7.63
N PHE A 564 6.64 -18.47 6.50
CA PHE A 564 6.99 -18.96 5.16
C PHE A 564 7.92 -17.97 4.45
N GLU A 565 9.07 -18.45 3.99
CA GLU A 565 9.96 -17.75 3.06
C GLU A 565 9.38 -17.75 1.65
N MET A 566 9.71 -16.73 0.87
CA MET A 566 9.35 -16.63 -0.54
C MET A 566 10.02 -17.73 -1.36
N PRO A 567 9.26 -18.67 -1.97
CA PRO A 567 9.84 -19.70 -2.80
C PRO A 567 10.32 -19.14 -4.14
N PRO A 568 11.42 -19.68 -4.70
CA PRO A 568 11.95 -19.23 -5.99
C PRO A 568 11.02 -19.53 -7.16
N HIS A 569 10.10 -20.50 -7.00
CA HIS A 569 9.20 -20.93 -8.07
C HIS A 569 7.74 -21.05 -7.61
N HIS A 570 6.80 -20.63 -8.46
CA HIS A 570 5.36 -20.63 -8.13
C HIS A 570 4.83 -22.01 -7.74
N ARG A 571 5.34 -23.11 -8.34
CA ARG A 571 4.97 -24.50 -7.96
C ARG A 571 5.35 -24.86 -6.53
N MET A 572 6.48 -24.33 -6.03
CA MET A 572 6.87 -24.52 -4.62
C MET A 572 5.91 -23.77 -3.70
N SER A 573 5.49 -22.56 -4.07
CA SER A 573 4.45 -21.80 -3.36
C SER A 573 3.11 -22.55 -3.36
N MET A 574 2.71 -23.15 -4.49
CA MET A 574 1.52 -24.00 -4.56
C MET A 574 1.60 -25.23 -3.66
N ALA A 575 2.74 -25.91 -3.57
CA ALA A 575 2.89 -27.05 -2.66
C ALA A 575 2.70 -26.65 -1.19
N GLN A 576 3.24 -25.50 -0.76
CA GLN A 576 3.01 -24.95 0.59
C GLN A 576 1.52 -24.68 0.84
N MET A 577 0.85 -24.00 -0.10
CA MET A 577 -0.58 -23.69 0.03
C MET A 577 -1.45 -24.95 -0.01
N LEU A 578 -1.06 -25.98 -0.77
CA LEU A 578 -1.73 -27.28 -0.80
C LEU A 578 -1.64 -27.98 0.55
N LEU A 579 -0.45 -28.01 1.17
CA LEU A 579 -0.24 -28.58 2.51
C LEU A 579 -1.14 -27.90 3.54
N ILE A 580 -1.16 -26.57 3.57
CA ILE A 580 -1.99 -25.81 4.52
C ILE A 580 -3.48 -26.14 4.31
N ARG A 581 -3.95 -26.20 3.06
CA ARG A 581 -5.34 -26.56 2.75
C ARG A 581 -5.66 -28.00 3.14
N ALA A 582 -4.73 -28.93 2.93
CA ALA A 582 -4.86 -30.32 3.37
C ALA A 582 -5.04 -30.41 4.90
N LEU A 583 -4.23 -29.66 5.67
CA LEU A 583 -4.36 -29.57 7.12
C LEU A 583 -5.70 -28.95 7.56
N VAL A 584 -6.20 -27.94 6.84
CA VAL A 584 -7.55 -27.37 7.10
C VAL A 584 -8.61 -28.46 6.96
N VAL A 585 -8.59 -29.23 5.87
CA VAL A 585 -9.55 -30.32 5.64
C VAL A 585 -9.42 -31.39 6.70
N ALA A 586 -8.18 -31.86 6.95
CA ALA A 586 -7.87 -32.90 7.93
C ALA A 586 -8.42 -32.58 9.33
N PHE A 587 -8.19 -31.35 9.81
CA PHE A 587 -8.62 -30.94 11.15
C PHE A 587 -10.08 -30.49 11.22
N TRP A 588 -10.66 -30.07 10.09
CA TRP A 588 -12.10 -29.82 10.01
C TRP A 588 -12.91 -31.10 10.20
N GLU A 589 -12.48 -32.19 9.56
CA GLU A 589 -13.11 -33.51 9.66
C GLU A 589 -12.83 -34.17 11.00
N ARG A 590 -11.56 -34.19 11.43
CA ARG A 590 -11.15 -34.76 12.72
C ARG A 590 -10.12 -33.85 13.39
N PRO A 591 -10.52 -33.10 14.44
CA PRO A 591 -9.61 -32.22 15.18
C PRO A 591 -8.36 -32.94 15.69
N TYR A 592 -7.29 -32.16 15.91
CA TYR A 592 -6.07 -32.65 16.54
C TYR A 592 -6.15 -32.45 18.06
N ASP A 593 -6.16 -33.55 18.80
CA ASP A 593 -6.42 -33.62 20.24
C ASP A 593 -5.24 -34.14 21.07
N GLN A 594 -4.06 -34.27 20.46
CA GLN A 594 -2.87 -34.77 21.14
C GLN A 594 -2.29 -33.72 22.09
N PRO A 595 -1.68 -34.12 23.21
CA PRO A 595 -1.05 -33.20 24.16
C PRO A 595 0.13 -32.47 23.52
N LEU A 596 0.38 -31.22 23.95
CA LEU A 596 1.55 -30.46 23.51
C LEU A 596 2.86 -31.10 24.01
N MET A 597 3.81 -31.27 23.10
CA MET A 597 5.16 -31.74 23.38
C MET A 597 5.97 -30.70 24.14
N GLU A 598 6.73 -31.15 25.14
CA GLU A 598 7.65 -30.28 25.89
C GLU A 598 9.05 -30.36 25.26
N TRP A 599 9.26 -29.60 24.18
CA TRP A 599 10.53 -29.68 23.44
C TRP A 599 11.72 -29.17 24.27
N GLY A 600 11.56 -28.06 25.00
CA GLY A 600 12.68 -27.41 25.70
C GLY A 600 13.88 -27.18 24.77
N THR A 601 15.09 -27.48 25.24
CA THR A 601 16.31 -27.33 24.40
C THR A 601 16.36 -28.31 23.24
N SER A 602 15.65 -29.45 23.31
CA SER A 602 15.65 -30.45 22.24
C SER A 602 15.09 -29.92 20.93
N LEU A 603 14.29 -28.84 20.98
CA LEU A 603 13.82 -28.11 19.80
C LEU A 603 15.01 -27.68 18.94
N HIS A 604 15.97 -26.96 19.55
CA HIS A 604 17.14 -26.43 18.86
C HIS A 604 18.24 -27.48 18.64
N ASP A 605 18.35 -28.46 19.53
CA ASP A 605 19.34 -29.53 19.40
C ASP A 605 19.02 -30.47 18.22
N ARG A 606 17.74 -30.73 17.96
CA ARG A 606 17.30 -31.69 16.92
C ARG A 606 16.80 -31.02 15.66
N TYR A 607 15.84 -30.09 15.78
CA TYR A 607 15.06 -29.63 14.63
C TYR A 607 15.68 -28.45 13.86
N LEU A 608 16.90 -28.06 14.23
CA LEU A 608 17.73 -27.20 13.40
C LEU A 608 18.58 -27.99 12.39
N LEU A 609 18.53 -29.33 12.44
CA LEU A 609 19.22 -30.22 11.51
C LEU A 609 18.26 -30.74 10.41
N PRO A 610 18.74 -30.88 9.15
CA PRO A 610 17.96 -31.38 8.03
C PRO A 610 17.26 -32.72 8.29
N TYR A 611 17.96 -33.71 8.89
CA TYR A 611 17.44 -35.06 9.02
C TYR A 611 16.22 -35.14 9.96
N PRO A 612 16.26 -34.60 11.20
CA PRO A 612 15.07 -34.57 12.05
C PRO A 612 13.90 -33.78 11.46
N VAL A 613 14.17 -32.67 10.77
CA VAL A 613 13.14 -31.88 10.08
C VAL A 613 12.47 -32.71 8.98
N TRP A 614 13.25 -33.40 8.15
CA TRP A 614 12.70 -34.21 7.06
C TRP A 614 11.94 -35.44 7.57
N ALA A 615 12.43 -36.07 8.64
CA ALA A 615 11.76 -37.20 9.26
C ALA A 615 10.43 -36.82 9.94
N ASP A 616 10.39 -35.68 10.63
CA ASP A 616 9.15 -35.14 11.22
C ASP A 616 8.16 -34.70 10.14
N PHE A 617 8.64 -34.07 9.06
CA PHE A 617 7.79 -33.74 7.92
C PHE A 617 7.19 -34.99 7.26
N GLY A 618 7.95 -36.09 7.21
CA GLY A 618 7.43 -37.40 6.78
C GLY A 618 6.23 -37.86 7.60
N GLN A 619 6.27 -37.68 8.93
CA GLN A 619 5.13 -38.00 9.80
C GLN A 619 3.91 -37.13 9.50
N VAL A 620 4.12 -35.84 9.17
CA VAL A 620 3.02 -34.96 8.74
C VAL A 620 2.36 -35.46 7.45
N ILE A 621 3.15 -35.95 6.51
CA ILE A 621 2.65 -36.52 5.25
C ILE A 621 1.90 -37.83 5.53
N ASP A 622 2.45 -38.71 6.36
CA ASP A 622 1.81 -39.97 6.76
C ASP A 622 0.47 -39.73 7.47
N ASP A 623 0.40 -38.75 8.38
CA ASP A 623 -0.82 -38.34 9.07
C ASP A 623 -1.92 -37.88 8.10
N LEU A 624 -1.55 -37.14 7.03
CA LEU A 624 -2.48 -36.70 6.00
C LEU A 624 -2.95 -37.88 5.14
N ILE A 625 -2.06 -38.81 4.80
CA ILE A 625 -2.39 -40.04 4.06
C ILE A 625 -3.33 -40.93 4.87
N ASP A 626 -3.08 -41.11 6.17
CA ASP A 626 -3.93 -41.87 7.09
C ASP A 626 -5.34 -41.28 7.22
N ARG A 627 -5.47 -39.97 6.95
CA ARG A 627 -6.74 -39.24 6.88
C ARG A 627 -7.37 -39.25 5.49
N GLY A 628 -6.80 -40.00 4.53
CA GLY A 628 -7.32 -40.15 3.18
C GLY A 628 -6.96 -39.01 2.22
N ILE A 629 -6.03 -38.13 2.60
CA ILE A 629 -5.58 -37.01 1.75
C ILE A 629 -4.29 -37.43 1.04
N ALA A 630 -4.40 -37.65 -0.27
CA ALA A 630 -3.26 -38.02 -1.10
C ALA A 630 -2.31 -36.83 -1.29
N ILE A 631 -1.19 -36.87 -0.57
CA ILE A 631 -0.08 -35.92 -0.67
C ILE A 631 1.23 -36.71 -0.63
N GLU A 632 2.24 -36.27 -1.39
CA GLU A 632 3.50 -36.99 -1.48
C GLU A 632 4.66 -36.16 -0.93
N GLN A 633 5.48 -36.76 -0.07
CA GLN A 633 6.64 -36.08 0.53
C GLN A 633 7.60 -35.53 -0.55
N ARG A 634 7.77 -36.25 -1.67
CA ARG A 634 8.63 -35.83 -2.79
C ARG A 634 8.26 -34.48 -3.42
N TRP A 635 7.01 -34.02 -3.28
CA TRP A 635 6.61 -32.71 -3.78
C TRP A 635 7.31 -31.55 -3.05
N PHE A 636 7.87 -31.83 -1.86
CA PHE A 636 8.57 -30.86 -1.00
C PHE A 636 10.09 -31.02 -1.00
N GLU A 637 10.64 -31.96 -1.77
CA GLU A 637 12.10 -32.09 -1.98
C GLU A 637 12.74 -30.77 -2.43
N PRO A 638 12.14 -29.96 -3.33
CA PRO A 638 12.70 -28.66 -3.68
C PRO A 638 12.80 -27.71 -2.48
N HIS A 639 11.85 -27.75 -1.53
CA HIS A 639 11.92 -26.94 -0.31
C HIS A 639 13.02 -27.43 0.62
N PHE A 640 13.18 -28.75 0.73
CA PHE A 640 14.27 -29.35 1.48
C PHE A 640 15.64 -28.97 0.92
N GLU A 641 15.84 -29.06 -0.39
CA GLU A 641 17.10 -28.64 -1.03
C GLU A 641 17.34 -27.14 -0.92
N PHE A 642 16.29 -26.33 -1.01
CA PHE A 642 16.38 -24.89 -0.88
C PHE A 642 16.72 -24.46 0.56
N ARG A 643 16.14 -25.13 1.56
CA ARG A 643 16.38 -24.83 2.99
C ARG A 643 17.69 -25.40 3.50
N PHE A 644 18.05 -26.60 3.04
CA PHE A 644 19.24 -27.34 3.46
C PHE A 644 20.15 -27.69 2.28
N PRO A 645 20.71 -26.70 1.57
CA PRO A 645 21.60 -26.92 0.44
C PRO A 645 22.65 -28.01 0.67
N PHE A 646 22.74 -28.92 -0.31
CA PHE A 646 23.78 -29.95 -0.38
C PHE A 646 25.16 -29.33 -0.59
N ILE A 647 26.12 -29.74 0.23
CA ILE A 647 27.52 -29.29 0.11
C ILE A 647 28.36 -30.33 -0.63
N GLY A 648 28.21 -31.59 -0.25
CA GLY A 648 29.00 -32.68 -0.83
C GLY A 648 28.76 -34.00 -0.13
N ALA A 649 29.15 -35.08 -0.79
CA ALA A 649 29.14 -36.41 -0.21
C ALA A 649 30.36 -37.20 -0.66
N VAL A 650 30.80 -38.12 0.20
CA VAL A 650 31.82 -39.12 -0.11
C VAL A 650 31.21 -40.49 0.10
N GLU A 651 31.28 -41.31 -0.94
CA GLU A 651 30.87 -42.71 -0.87
C GLU A 651 32.13 -43.58 -0.82
N GLN A 652 32.18 -44.47 0.17
CA GLN A 652 33.26 -45.44 0.31
C GLN A 652 32.68 -46.80 0.70
N ARG A 653 32.74 -47.76 -0.25
CA ARG A 653 32.07 -49.06 -0.13
C ARG A 653 30.56 -48.84 0.06
N ASP A 654 29.95 -49.49 1.04
CA ASP A 654 28.52 -49.36 1.36
C ASP A 654 28.23 -48.24 2.37
N MET A 655 29.17 -47.31 2.57
CA MET A 655 29.02 -46.20 3.50
C MET A 655 29.03 -44.86 2.76
N ARG A 656 28.17 -43.94 3.19
CA ARG A 656 28.03 -42.61 2.61
C ARG A 656 28.08 -41.55 3.69
N LEU A 657 29.07 -40.66 3.59
CA LEU A 657 29.17 -39.46 4.41
C LEU A 657 28.63 -38.27 3.61
N GLU A 658 27.58 -37.64 4.08
CA GLU A 658 26.92 -36.50 3.44
C GLU A 658 27.02 -35.24 4.31
N LEU A 659 27.32 -34.11 3.67
CA LEU A 659 27.38 -32.79 4.27
C LEU A 659 26.28 -31.90 3.68
N ARG A 660 25.48 -31.30 4.56
CA ARG A 660 24.48 -30.29 4.23
C ARG A 660 24.60 -29.10 5.16
N THR A 661 24.22 -27.94 4.65
CA THR A 661 23.94 -26.79 5.52
C THR A 661 22.75 -27.09 6.43
N ALA A 662 22.74 -26.46 7.60
CA ALA A 662 21.71 -26.61 8.60
C ALA A 662 21.30 -25.23 9.13
N ILE A 663 20.27 -25.18 9.96
CA ILE A 663 19.74 -23.93 10.49
C ILE A 663 20.62 -23.48 11.65
N GLU A 664 21.10 -22.24 11.61
CA GLU A 664 21.66 -21.58 12.77
C GLU A 664 20.79 -20.35 13.13
N PRO A 665 20.24 -20.27 14.36
CA PRO A 665 19.46 -19.12 14.77
C PRO A 665 20.41 -17.92 14.97
N TRP A 666 20.21 -16.87 14.18
CA TRP A 666 20.95 -15.62 14.39
C TRP A 666 20.22 -14.79 15.42
N TYR A 667 20.82 -14.63 16.61
CA TYR A 667 20.21 -13.82 17.65
C TYR A 667 20.49 -12.34 17.42
N VAL A 668 19.49 -11.52 17.75
CA VAL A 668 19.66 -10.07 17.80
C VAL A 668 20.61 -9.72 18.94
N LEU A 669 21.65 -8.97 18.62
CA LEU A 669 22.66 -8.48 19.54
C LEU A 669 22.16 -7.27 20.34
N GLY A 670 22.97 -6.85 21.30
CA GLY A 670 22.76 -5.63 22.07
C GLY A 670 22.59 -4.40 21.18
N GLU A 671 21.92 -3.40 21.74
CA GLU A 671 21.76 -2.10 21.09
C GLU A 671 23.10 -1.40 20.90
N GLU A 672 23.35 -0.93 19.68
CA GLU A 672 24.53 -0.14 19.33
C GLU A 672 24.11 1.26 18.82
N PRO A 673 24.88 2.31 19.14
CA PRO A 673 24.66 3.63 18.56
C PRO A 673 25.00 3.62 17.07
N GLY A 674 24.03 3.93 16.22
CA GLY A 674 24.18 4.10 14.78
C GLY A 674 23.89 5.54 14.33
N GLY A 675 24.20 5.85 13.07
CA GLY A 675 23.90 7.17 12.48
C GLY A 675 22.39 7.43 12.44
N GLY A 676 21.89 8.24 13.37
CA GLY A 676 20.48 8.64 13.44
C GLY A 676 19.61 7.88 14.45
N GLY A 677 20.17 6.92 15.21
CA GLY A 677 19.43 6.20 16.24
C GLY A 677 20.11 4.93 16.73
N THR A 678 19.40 4.15 17.53
CA THR A 678 19.89 2.85 18.01
C THR A 678 19.61 1.78 16.96
N VAL A 679 20.65 1.01 16.60
CA VAL A 679 20.53 -0.15 15.71
C VAL A 679 20.75 -1.43 16.49
N ARG A 680 20.16 -2.53 16.01
CA ARG A 680 20.40 -3.87 16.55
C ARG A 680 20.83 -4.77 15.40
N TYR A 681 22.02 -5.33 15.51
CA TYR A 681 22.56 -6.27 14.53
C TYR A 681 22.14 -7.69 14.88
N VAL A 682 22.24 -8.59 13.89
CA VAL A 682 22.11 -10.03 14.09
C VAL A 682 23.49 -10.66 14.01
N ASP A 683 23.77 -11.62 14.89
CA ASP A 683 25.02 -12.37 14.83
C ASP A 683 24.92 -13.48 13.78
N SER A 684 25.45 -13.21 12.60
CA SER A 684 25.59 -14.19 11.51
C SER A 684 27.02 -14.70 11.36
N SER A 685 27.82 -14.71 12.43
CA SER A 685 29.22 -15.14 12.38
C SER A 685 29.42 -16.65 12.39
N ILE A 686 28.39 -17.40 12.76
CA ILE A 686 28.40 -18.87 12.87
C ILE A 686 27.36 -19.44 11.90
N GLU A 687 27.70 -20.58 11.32
CA GLU A 687 26.83 -21.39 10.46
C GLU A 687 26.80 -22.83 10.99
N ARG A 688 25.67 -23.51 10.83
CA ARG A 688 25.50 -24.90 11.25
C ARG A 688 25.62 -25.84 10.06
N LEU A 689 26.23 -27.00 10.29
CA LEU A 689 26.36 -28.07 9.30
C LEU A 689 25.82 -29.39 9.87
N GLN A 690 25.17 -30.18 9.02
CA GLN A 690 24.86 -31.57 9.33
C GLN A 690 25.86 -32.48 8.64
N VAL A 691 26.40 -33.41 9.43
CA VAL A 691 27.16 -34.56 8.93
C VAL A 691 26.30 -35.81 9.11
N ARG A 692 25.85 -36.42 8.01
CA ARG A 692 25.12 -37.70 8.05
C ARG A 692 26.03 -38.82 7.58
N PHE A 693 26.15 -39.90 8.35
CA PHE A 693 26.92 -41.07 7.97
C PHE A 693 26.03 -42.30 7.89
N ASP A 694 25.67 -42.68 6.67
CA ASP A 694 24.86 -43.86 6.40
C ASP A 694 25.75 -45.09 6.24
N GLY A 695 25.30 -46.25 6.72
CA GLY A 695 26.02 -47.54 6.60
C GLY A 695 27.11 -47.78 7.66
N LEU A 696 27.21 -46.95 8.70
CA LEU A 696 28.17 -47.12 9.81
C LEU A 696 27.75 -48.27 10.74
N THR A 697 28.01 -49.51 10.33
CA THR A 697 27.71 -50.73 11.12
C THR A 697 28.94 -51.31 11.84
N SER A 698 30.13 -50.79 11.53
CA SER A 698 31.41 -51.34 12.00
C SER A 698 32.14 -50.35 12.92
N PRO A 699 32.69 -50.80 14.06
CA PRO A 699 33.50 -49.95 14.95
C PRO A 699 34.85 -49.53 14.35
N ARG A 700 35.16 -49.98 13.12
CA ARG A 700 36.41 -49.65 12.41
C ARG A 700 36.48 -48.19 11.93
N TYR A 701 35.34 -47.51 11.85
CA TYR A 701 35.24 -46.16 11.30
C TYR A 701 34.70 -45.21 12.34
N GLN A 702 35.25 -44.01 12.36
CA GLN A 702 34.80 -42.89 13.20
C GLN A 702 34.80 -41.62 12.37
N VAL A 703 33.84 -40.74 12.63
CA VAL A 703 33.82 -39.39 12.07
C VAL A 703 34.41 -38.46 13.12
N THR A 704 35.44 -37.72 12.75
CA THR A 704 36.09 -36.76 13.63
C THR A 704 36.04 -35.36 13.02
N CYS A 705 36.03 -34.33 13.85
CA CYS A 705 36.02 -32.93 13.45
C CYS A 705 37.16 -32.22 14.19
N ASN A 706 38.09 -31.62 13.44
CA ASN A 706 39.34 -31.01 13.95
C ASN A 706 40.34 -31.98 14.61
N GLY A 707 40.35 -33.25 14.17
CA GLY A 707 41.22 -34.31 14.72
C GLY A 707 40.56 -35.02 15.89
#